data_AF-A0A9E4X697-F1
#
_entry.id   AF-A0A9E4X697-F1
#
_cell.length_a   1.000
_cell.length_b   1.000
_cell.length_c   1.000
_cell.angle_alpha   90.00
_cell.angle_beta   90.00
_cell.angle_gamma   90.00
#
_symmetry.space_group_name_H-M   'P 1'
#
loop_
_entity.id
_entity.type
_entity.pdbx_description
1 polymer ?
#
loop_
_entity_poly.entity_id
_entity_poly.type
_entity_poly.pdbx_seq_one_letter_code
_entity_poly.pdbx_strand_id
1 'polypeptide(L)'
;MPGFFISYRRDDSAGHAGRLHDRLIEHFGRENIFIDVDTIGLGVDFMEAIRDAIRDTNGLIAVIGREWVGATNDSGGRRLDDPQDFVRLEIATALELGVRVIPVLVQGAPQLRAGDLPDDLQHLASLNALEVSDTRFHTDVDRLIESLGDISLAQASQLAISTARNTPGEYGAEFSGVSMSFEVAETGETDDQYLVTLSFQPEGRGQGAPGREQFFIEKGGHVDRRHVISLPGRAGRQRNPLVLAVIALFITAGAVAGIVAVTGGGDDSPLPAASAPSLTPETPASRSPTAALAVPPVTTASPISETLNVVLEPSQIAMEAGSTIDLTAIISGDSGSRLIDPEIHWLALPAAGSISAGGVFTAGTKTGKFSGAIQLTVEQGASTGSATFDVTIEPGPLDRVEVLPAGVVLSRGESVQFSLVGSDSYGNRITGLEVSWEGGKGLSIDGTGLVTTGPLVPGQPLPGLVGWWPGDGNAEDVFAGQNGIASPGVVYSSGVFGQAFRFDGDDDFVVIEDFDASGLRGDMTVHLWAKRATLGGPAVMVVKGAGVVANIDVPTTFVLKFGSERSPGGDGNYLWGGFEHSNGSDVFLVGPEITDSLVHHYAYARAGNSHKLYVDGVNVASDSFVGLPGSTSGLAIVIGSGPTHGSFGQPFGGMIDEVQIFDRALTEAEIEEIFMAANPDGRYRVTVAAKYKGVERTASVEVVIQN
;
A
#
# COMPACT_ATOMS: atom_id res chain seq x y z
N MET A 1 14.32 3.76 -3.63
CA MET A 1 14.64 4.96 -4.43
C MET A 1 14.46 4.54 -5.88
N PRO A 2 13.67 5.26 -6.68
CA PRO A 2 13.46 4.90 -8.07
C PRO A 2 14.77 5.03 -8.87
N GLY A 3 15.06 4.06 -9.72
CA GLY A 3 16.20 4.07 -10.62
C GLY A 3 16.03 5.05 -11.78
N PHE A 4 14.86 5.11 -12.44
CA PHE A 4 14.66 5.94 -13.64
C PHE A 4 13.31 6.68 -13.65
N PHE A 5 13.33 7.92 -14.16
CA PHE A 5 12.15 8.79 -14.27
C PHE A 5 11.73 8.94 -15.74
N ILE A 6 10.45 8.77 -16.06
CA ILE A 6 9.91 8.92 -17.42
C ILE A 6 9.11 10.23 -17.50
N SER A 7 9.63 11.20 -18.26
CA SER A 7 8.96 12.47 -18.58
C SER A 7 8.35 12.38 -19.98
N TYR A 8 7.06 12.69 -20.11
CA TYR A 8 6.33 12.61 -21.38
C TYR A 8 5.17 13.61 -21.42
N ARG A 9 4.73 13.97 -22.62
CA ARG A 9 3.56 14.84 -22.82
C ARG A 9 2.33 13.97 -23.09
N ARG A 10 1.34 13.99 -22.17
CA ARG A 10 0.13 13.14 -22.25
C ARG A 10 -0.60 13.25 -23.60
N ASP A 11 -0.80 14.47 -24.09
CA ASP A 11 -1.52 14.75 -25.33
C ASP A 11 -0.75 14.35 -26.61
N ASP A 12 0.52 13.96 -26.49
CA ASP A 12 1.41 13.65 -27.62
C ASP A 12 1.80 12.17 -27.62
N SER A 13 2.33 11.65 -26.50
CA SER A 13 3.02 10.37 -26.46
C SER A 13 2.56 9.38 -25.37
N ALA A 14 1.37 9.57 -24.78
CA ALA A 14 0.88 8.74 -23.67
C ALA A 14 0.91 7.22 -23.94
N GLY A 15 0.48 6.78 -25.12
CA GLY A 15 0.48 5.36 -25.49
C GLY A 15 1.88 4.74 -25.54
N HIS A 16 2.88 5.50 -26.02
CA HIS A 16 4.28 5.03 -26.07
C HIS A 16 4.94 5.08 -24.70
N ALA A 17 4.65 6.12 -23.91
CA ALA A 17 5.18 6.25 -22.54
C ALA A 17 4.66 5.11 -21.64
N GLY A 18 3.37 4.77 -21.72
CA GLY A 18 2.79 3.64 -20.98
C GLY A 18 3.44 2.29 -21.37
N ARG A 19 3.54 2.00 -22.66
CA ARG A 19 4.19 0.76 -23.13
C ARG A 19 5.67 0.67 -22.74
N LEU A 20 6.37 1.81 -22.75
CA LEU A 20 7.77 1.87 -22.33
C LEU A 20 7.90 1.63 -20.82
N HIS A 21 7.02 2.25 -20.03
CA HIS A 21 6.94 2.06 -18.59
C HIS A 21 6.71 0.59 -18.22
N ASP A 22 5.74 -0.08 -18.83
CA ASP A 22 5.45 -1.50 -18.56
C ASP A 22 6.67 -2.38 -18.81
N ARG A 23 7.38 -2.15 -19.92
CA ARG A 23 8.56 -2.92 -20.29
C ARG A 23 9.77 -2.64 -19.38
N LEU A 24 9.93 -1.40 -18.92
CA LEU A 24 10.97 -1.05 -17.96
C LEU A 24 10.69 -1.60 -16.56
N ILE A 25 9.42 -1.66 -16.15
CA ILE A 25 9.02 -2.32 -14.88
C ILE A 25 9.35 -3.80 -14.91
N GLU A 26 9.07 -4.48 -16.03
CA GLU A 26 9.37 -5.90 -16.19
C GLU A 26 10.87 -6.19 -15.96
N HIS A 27 11.75 -5.26 -16.35
CA HIS A 27 13.20 -5.44 -16.25
C HIS A 27 13.79 -4.93 -14.93
N PHE A 28 13.44 -3.71 -14.50
CA PHE A 28 14.06 -3.03 -13.37
C PHE A 28 13.25 -3.14 -12.07
N GLY A 29 12.01 -3.63 -12.11
CA GLY A 29 11.09 -3.62 -10.97
C GLY A 29 10.31 -2.31 -10.84
N ARG A 30 9.08 -2.41 -10.32
CA ARG A 30 8.13 -1.29 -10.25
C ARG A 30 8.62 -0.14 -9.38
N GLU A 31 9.28 -0.45 -8.28
CA GLU A 31 9.86 0.51 -7.33
C GLU A 31 11.04 1.30 -7.91
N ASN A 32 11.59 0.86 -9.04
CA ASN A 32 12.74 1.47 -9.70
C ASN A 32 12.36 2.30 -10.94
N ILE A 33 11.09 2.33 -11.36
CA ILE A 33 10.62 3.12 -12.49
C ILE A 33 9.52 4.07 -12.04
N PHE A 34 9.71 5.36 -12.28
CA PHE A 34 8.74 6.40 -11.94
C PHE A 34 8.22 7.04 -13.23
N ILE A 35 6.90 7.19 -13.37
CA ILE A 35 6.26 7.88 -14.49
C ILE A 35 5.26 8.89 -13.93
N ASP A 36 5.32 10.12 -14.42
CA ASP A 36 4.35 11.18 -14.14
C ASP A 36 4.26 11.68 -12.69
N VAL A 37 3.97 12.96 -12.52
CA VAL A 37 3.96 13.66 -11.22
C VAL A 37 2.52 13.94 -10.77
N ASP A 38 1.68 12.90 -10.71
CA ASP A 38 0.33 12.99 -10.14
C ASP A 38 0.29 12.59 -8.64
N THR A 39 1.44 12.29 -8.03
CA THR A 39 1.56 11.79 -6.65
C THR A 39 2.07 12.83 -5.63
N ILE A 40 2.04 14.12 -5.97
CA ILE A 40 2.43 15.17 -5.01
C ILE A 40 1.26 15.41 -4.04
N GLY A 41 1.51 15.13 -2.76
CA GLY A 41 0.54 15.36 -1.70
C GLY A 41 0.04 16.82 -1.63
N LEU A 42 -1.22 17.00 -1.29
CA LEU A 42 -1.83 18.33 -1.14
C LEU A 42 -1.06 19.17 -0.13
N GLY A 43 -0.54 20.33 -0.55
CA GLY A 43 0.15 21.30 0.30
C GLY A 43 1.69 21.27 0.28
N VAL A 44 2.32 20.45 -0.57
CA VAL A 44 3.78 20.45 -0.78
C VAL A 44 4.16 21.50 -1.84
N ASP A 45 5.32 22.16 -1.68
CA ASP A 45 5.88 22.99 -2.74
C ASP A 45 6.20 22.10 -3.95
N PHE A 46 5.40 22.24 -4.99
CA PHE A 46 5.41 21.39 -6.17
C PHE A 46 6.78 21.40 -6.88
N MET A 47 7.48 22.54 -6.85
CA MET A 47 8.82 22.66 -7.43
C MET A 47 9.88 21.92 -6.62
N GLU A 48 9.75 21.91 -5.29
CA GLU A 48 10.63 21.16 -4.39
C GLU A 48 10.43 19.66 -4.59
N ALA A 49 9.18 19.22 -4.72
CA ALA A 49 8.83 17.81 -4.94
C ALA A 49 9.34 17.26 -6.28
N ILE A 50 9.21 17.99 -7.40
CA ILE A 50 9.79 17.59 -8.70
C ILE A 50 11.31 17.50 -8.60
N ARG A 51 11.93 18.50 -7.96
CA ARG A 51 13.39 18.57 -7.83
C ARG A 51 13.94 17.41 -7.00
N ASP A 52 13.29 17.05 -5.90
CA ASP A 52 13.69 15.91 -5.07
C ASP A 52 13.43 14.57 -5.76
N ALA A 53 12.29 14.42 -6.46
CA ALA A 53 11.99 13.21 -7.23
C ALA A 53 13.02 12.95 -8.34
N ILE A 54 13.47 13.99 -9.03
CA ILE A 54 14.47 13.88 -10.09
C ILE A 54 15.89 13.68 -9.52
N ARG A 55 16.23 14.36 -8.43
CA ARG A 55 17.56 14.27 -7.79
C ARG A 55 17.93 12.83 -7.43
N ASP A 56 16.96 12.06 -6.96
CA ASP A 56 17.19 10.71 -6.43
C ASP A 56 17.14 9.61 -7.51
N THR A 57 17.09 9.98 -8.79
CA THR A 57 17.06 9.04 -9.93
C THR A 57 18.43 8.86 -10.58
N ASN A 58 18.70 7.68 -11.14
CA ASN A 58 19.89 7.39 -11.93
C ASN A 58 19.82 8.01 -13.35
N GLY A 59 18.62 8.31 -13.86
CA GLY A 59 18.44 8.96 -15.15
C GLY A 59 16.99 9.31 -15.46
N LEU A 60 16.81 10.30 -16.33
CA LEU A 60 15.52 10.74 -16.86
C LEU A 60 15.39 10.34 -18.33
N ILE A 61 14.29 9.70 -18.67
CA ILE A 61 13.91 9.31 -20.03
C ILE A 61 12.89 10.33 -20.54
N ALA A 62 13.28 11.14 -21.52
CA ALA A 62 12.42 12.17 -22.10
C ALA A 62 11.74 11.62 -23.37
N VAL A 63 10.46 11.24 -23.27
CA VAL A 63 9.68 10.71 -24.39
C VAL A 63 9.14 11.86 -25.23
N ILE A 64 9.61 11.94 -26.47
CA ILE A 64 9.36 13.05 -27.40
C ILE A 64 8.56 12.49 -28.59
N GLY A 65 7.28 12.83 -28.66
CA GLY A 65 6.41 12.53 -29.79
C GLY A 65 6.48 13.60 -30.87
N ARG A 66 5.64 13.42 -31.89
CA ARG A 66 5.70 14.22 -33.12
C ARG A 66 5.33 15.68 -32.90
N GLU A 67 4.37 15.91 -32.02
CA GLU A 67 3.84 17.25 -31.73
C GLU A 67 4.53 17.90 -30.53
N TRP A 68 5.52 17.24 -29.90
CA TRP A 68 6.16 17.68 -28.66
C TRP A 68 6.66 19.14 -28.68
N VAL A 69 7.35 19.53 -29.77
CA VAL A 69 7.89 20.90 -29.96
C VAL A 69 6.78 21.90 -30.31
N GLY A 70 5.77 21.45 -31.06
CA GLY A 70 4.69 22.28 -31.59
C GLY A 70 3.46 22.39 -30.69
N ALA A 71 3.39 21.60 -29.61
CA ALA A 71 2.23 21.50 -28.75
C ALA A 71 1.85 22.87 -28.17
N THR A 72 0.58 23.24 -28.27
CA THR A 72 0.06 24.54 -27.84
C THR A 72 -0.73 24.46 -26.53
N ASN A 73 -0.67 25.51 -25.72
CA ASN A 73 -1.55 25.69 -24.57
C ASN A 73 -2.93 26.24 -25.00
N ASP A 74 -3.86 26.38 -24.06
CA ASP A 74 -5.21 26.89 -24.32
C ASP A 74 -5.24 28.32 -24.89
N SER A 75 -4.15 29.07 -24.75
CA SER A 75 -3.97 30.42 -25.31
C SER A 75 -3.35 30.42 -26.71
N GLY A 76 -3.08 29.25 -27.29
CA GLY A 76 -2.48 29.09 -28.62
C GLY A 76 -0.96 29.34 -28.69
N GLY A 77 -0.29 29.56 -27.56
CA GLY A 77 1.17 29.65 -27.48
C GLY A 77 1.81 28.26 -27.33
N ARG A 78 3.09 28.09 -27.71
CA ARG A 78 3.78 26.81 -27.53
C ARG A 78 3.95 26.51 -26.04
N ARG A 79 3.64 25.28 -25.62
CA ARG A 79 3.74 24.84 -24.23
C ARG A 79 5.16 24.88 -23.70
N LEU A 80 6.15 24.55 -24.53
CA LEU A 80 7.56 24.66 -24.11
C LEU A 80 7.99 26.10 -23.82
N ASP A 81 7.35 27.11 -24.42
CA ASP A 81 7.67 28.51 -24.09
C ASP A 81 7.08 28.95 -22.74
N ASP A 82 6.13 28.18 -22.20
CA ASP A 82 5.54 28.40 -20.89
C ASP A 82 6.53 27.95 -19.79
N PRO A 83 6.99 28.86 -18.90
CA PRO A 83 7.87 28.49 -17.80
C PRO A 83 7.21 27.57 -16.76
N GLN A 84 5.89 27.38 -16.82
CA GLN A 84 5.15 26.48 -15.92
C GLN A 84 4.78 25.13 -16.57
N ASP A 85 5.21 24.83 -17.79
CA ASP A 85 4.95 23.52 -18.41
C ASP A 85 5.76 22.42 -17.70
N PHE A 86 5.04 21.41 -17.19
CA PHE A 86 5.63 20.35 -16.37
C PHE A 86 6.76 19.59 -17.07
N VAL A 87 6.57 19.25 -18.34
CA VAL A 87 7.58 18.52 -19.13
C VAL A 87 8.84 19.36 -19.31
N ARG A 88 8.71 20.68 -19.53
CA ARG A 88 9.86 21.58 -19.53
C ARG A 88 10.54 21.63 -18.17
N LEU A 89 9.79 21.81 -17.09
CA LEU A 89 10.33 21.92 -15.74
C LEU A 89 11.09 20.66 -15.32
N GLU A 90 10.56 19.48 -15.58
CA GLU A 90 11.22 18.20 -15.28
C GLU A 90 12.54 18.05 -16.02
N ILE A 91 12.53 18.24 -17.35
CA ILE A 91 13.72 18.05 -18.18
C ILE A 91 14.77 19.13 -17.86
N ALA A 92 14.36 20.39 -17.71
CA ALA A 92 15.26 21.47 -17.34
C ALA A 92 15.90 21.21 -15.96
N THR A 93 15.13 20.71 -15.00
CA THR A 93 15.64 20.36 -13.65
C THR A 93 16.63 19.20 -13.73
N ALA A 94 16.36 18.16 -14.52
CA ALA A 94 17.30 17.06 -14.70
C ALA A 94 18.62 17.51 -15.33
N LEU A 95 18.55 18.36 -16.36
CA LEU A 95 19.74 18.96 -16.99
C LEU A 95 20.51 19.87 -16.01
N GLU A 96 19.81 20.68 -15.21
CA GLU A 96 20.42 21.55 -14.19
C GLU A 96 21.14 20.74 -13.09
N LEU A 97 20.52 19.65 -12.63
CA LEU A 97 21.07 18.76 -11.60
C LEU A 97 22.17 17.82 -12.12
N GLY A 98 22.40 17.78 -13.44
CA GLY A 98 23.35 16.86 -14.07
C GLY A 98 22.90 15.41 -14.06
N VAL A 99 21.60 15.15 -13.89
CA VAL A 99 21.00 13.82 -14.04
C VAL A 99 21.10 13.41 -15.51
N ARG A 100 21.41 12.14 -15.78
CA ARG A 100 21.53 11.64 -17.15
C ARG A 100 20.17 11.70 -17.85
N VAL A 101 20.05 12.57 -18.86
CA VAL A 101 18.84 12.65 -19.69
C VAL A 101 19.02 11.84 -20.97
N ILE A 102 18.03 11.00 -21.31
CA ILE A 102 18.01 10.18 -22.53
C ILE A 102 16.77 10.58 -23.35
N PRO A 103 16.95 11.31 -24.46
CA PRO A 103 15.85 11.61 -25.38
C PRO A 103 15.41 10.34 -26.11
N VAL A 104 14.12 10.03 -26.05
CA VAL A 104 13.50 8.89 -26.76
C VAL A 104 12.48 9.44 -27.76
N LEU A 105 12.80 9.35 -29.04
CA LEU A 105 11.94 9.82 -30.14
C LEU A 105 10.94 8.72 -30.51
N VAL A 106 9.64 9.04 -30.44
CA VAL A 106 8.55 8.13 -30.78
C VAL A 106 7.69 8.70 -31.90
N GLN A 107 6.82 7.88 -32.51
CA GLN A 107 5.84 8.31 -33.53
C GLN A 107 6.45 9.02 -34.76
N GLY A 108 7.73 8.76 -35.05
CA GLY A 108 8.48 9.42 -36.12
C GLY A 108 8.83 10.88 -35.82
N ALA A 109 8.97 11.24 -34.54
CA ALA A 109 9.37 12.58 -34.12
C ALA A 109 10.69 13.02 -34.78
N PRO A 110 10.79 14.26 -35.28
CA PRO A 110 12.02 14.76 -35.87
C PRO A 110 13.10 14.99 -34.79
N GLN A 111 14.36 14.94 -35.20
CA GLN A 111 15.48 15.32 -34.34
C GLN A 111 15.30 16.76 -33.80
N LEU A 112 15.48 16.92 -32.49
CA LEU A 112 15.40 18.23 -31.83
C LEU A 112 16.48 19.18 -32.35
N ARG A 113 16.13 20.46 -32.52
CA ARG A 113 17.06 21.53 -32.90
C ARG A 113 17.12 22.55 -31.77
N ALA A 114 18.33 22.97 -31.39
CA ALA A 114 18.51 23.92 -30.30
C ALA A 114 17.72 25.24 -30.50
N GLY A 115 17.64 25.75 -31.74
CA GLY A 115 16.91 26.98 -32.04
C GLY A 115 15.38 26.89 -31.89
N ASP A 116 14.82 25.68 -31.81
CA ASP A 116 13.39 25.46 -31.63
C ASP A 116 13.00 25.32 -30.14
N LEU A 117 13.99 25.28 -29.23
CA LEU A 117 13.83 25.04 -27.79
C LEU A 117 14.13 26.31 -26.96
N PRO A 118 13.49 26.47 -25.78
CA PRO A 118 13.89 27.48 -24.80
C PRO A 118 15.34 27.27 -24.31
N ASP A 119 15.96 28.34 -23.81
CA ASP A 119 17.39 28.38 -23.43
C ASP A 119 17.80 27.25 -22.46
N ASP A 120 16.94 26.92 -21.50
CA ASP A 120 17.16 25.87 -20.49
C ASP A 120 17.07 24.44 -21.05
N LEU A 121 16.50 24.25 -22.24
CA LEU A 121 16.37 22.95 -22.91
C LEU A 121 17.29 22.79 -24.12
N GLN A 122 18.03 23.82 -24.55
CA GLN A 122 18.89 23.72 -25.75
C GLN A 122 19.91 22.57 -25.68
N HIS A 123 20.39 22.23 -24.48
CA HIS A 123 21.31 21.11 -24.28
C HIS A 123 20.69 19.75 -24.66
N LEU A 124 19.37 19.59 -24.49
CA LEU A 124 18.64 18.37 -24.87
C LEU A 124 18.85 18.02 -26.36
N ALA A 125 18.89 19.03 -27.24
CA ALA A 125 19.11 18.85 -28.67
C ALA A 125 20.53 18.36 -29.03
N SER A 126 21.48 18.47 -28.10
CA SER A 126 22.85 17.97 -28.27
C SER A 126 23.06 16.56 -27.73
N LEU A 127 22.06 15.97 -27.06
CA LEU A 127 22.13 14.61 -26.54
C LEU A 127 21.82 13.59 -27.63
N ASN A 128 22.44 12.40 -27.51
CA ASN A 128 22.16 11.29 -28.41
C ASN A 128 20.76 10.75 -28.12
N ALA A 129 19.86 10.88 -29.09
CA ALA A 129 18.50 10.39 -28.98
C ALA A 129 18.40 8.94 -29.46
N LEU A 130 17.54 8.15 -28.81
CA LEU A 130 17.15 6.82 -29.24
C LEU A 130 15.79 6.91 -29.96
N GLU A 131 15.71 6.43 -31.19
CA GLU A 131 14.45 6.30 -31.91
C GLU A 131 13.79 4.96 -31.56
N VAL A 132 12.54 5.01 -31.07
CA VAL A 132 11.71 3.84 -30.82
C VAL A 132 10.56 3.83 -31.83
N SER A 133 10.64 2.87 -32.75
CA SER A 133 9.66 2.71 -33.82
C SER A 133 8.57 1.69 -33.45
N ASP A 134 7.35 1.88 -33.92
CA ASP A 134 6.25 0.92 -33.64
C ASP A 134 6.56 -0.49 -34.16
N THR A 135 7.25 -0.57 -35.31
CA THR A 135 7.59 -1.86 -35.96
C THR A 135 8.73 -2.61 -35.28
N ARG A 136 9.60 -1.92 -34.53
CA ARG A 136 10.75 -2.53 -33.84
C ARG A 136 10.73 -2.26 -32.34
N PHE A 137 9.56 -1.97 -31.79
CA PHE A 137 9.39 -1.47 -30.44
C PHE A 137 10.17 -2.28 -29.40
N HIS A 138 10.01 -3.61 -29.38
CA HIS A 138 10.69 -4.47 -28.41
C HIS A 138 12.22 -4.37 -28.52
N THR A 139 12.77 -4.49 -29.74
CA THR A 139 14.22 -4.41 -29.96
C THR A 139 14.79 -3.02 -29.66
N ASP A 140 14.05 -1.96 -30.00
CA ASP A 140 14.48 -0.59 -29.73
C ASP A 140 14.46 -0.32 -28.20
N VAL A 141 13.49 -0.86 -27.46
CA VAL A 141 13.41 -0.76 -25.99
C VAL A 141 14.44 -1.64 -25.29
N ASP A 142 14.76 -2.83 -25.79
CA ASP A 142 15.82 -3.66 -25.21
C ASP A 142 17.19 -2.94 -25.27
N ARG A 143 17.46 -2.20 -26.37
CA ARG A 143 18.63 -1.32 -26.46
C ARG A 143 18.61 -0.17 -25.46
N LEU A 144 17.42 0.37 -25.18
CA LEU A 144 17.27 1.39 -24.14
C LEU A 144 17.65 0.80 -22.78
N ILE A 145 17.12 -0.38 -22.44
CA ILE A 145 17.42 -1.12 -21.21
C ILE A 145 18.93 -1.36 -21.07
N GLU A 146 19.58 -1.89 -22.10
CA GLU A 146 21.03 -2.07 -22.11
C GLU A 146 21.80 -0.77 -21.86
N SER A 147 21.28 0.35 -22.37
CA SER A 147 21.91 1.67 -22.20
C SER A 147 21.72 2.26 -20.80
N LEU A 148 20.69 1.82 -20.06
CA LEU A 148 20.34 2.33 -18.73
C LEU A 148 21.27 1.76 -17.63
N GLY A 149 21.75 0.52 -17.79
CA GLY A 149 22.78 -0.10 -16.94
C GLY A 149 22.25 -0.74 -15.63
N ASP A 150 23.18 -1.24 -14.81
CA ASP A 150 22.91 -2.06 -13.61
C ASP A 150 22.46 -1.22 -12.39
N ILE A 151 21.68 -1.83 -11.48
CA ILE A 151 21.41 -1.24 -10.16
C ILE A 151 22.69 -1.28 -9.30
N SER A 152 22.84 -0.41 -8.31
CA SER A 152 24.00 -0.40 -7.40
C SER A 152 23.93 -1.47 -6.30
N LEU A 153 25.08 -1.85 -5.72
CA LEU A 153 25.13 -2.76 -4.57
C LEU A 153 24.32 -2.25 -3.35
N ALA A 154 24.24 -0.94 -3.16
CA ALA A 154 23.41 -0.33 -2.11
C ALA A 154 21.92 -0.55 -2.37
N GLN A 155 21.49 -0.39 -3.63
CA GLN A 155 20.11 -0.69 -4.05
C GLN A 155 19.81 -2.19 -3.92
N ALA A 156 20.72 -3.06 -4.34
CA ALA A 156 20.58 -4.51 -4.13
C ALA A 156 20.49 -4.88 -2.63
N SER A 157 21.22 -4.18 -1.77
CA SER A 157 21.15 -4.38 -0.32
C SER A 157 19.81 -3.97 0.27
N GLN A 158 19.25 -2.85 -0.19
CA GLN A 158 17.90 -2.42 0.21
C GLN A 158 16.83 -3.38 -0.31
N LEU A 159 16.97 -3.84 -1.56
CA LEU A 159 16.09 -4.84 -2.16
C LEU A 159 16.06 -6.11 -1.31
N ALA A 160 17.23 -6.65 -0.92
CA ALA A 160 17.32 -7.80 -0.03
C ALA A 160 16.57 -7.59 1.29
N ILE A 161 16.74 -6.43 1.95
CA ILE A 161 16.05 -6.11 3.21
C ILE A 161 14.53 -6.07 3.00
N SER A 162 14.06 -5.40 1.94
CA SER A 162 12.64 -5.34 1.64
C SER A 162 12.05 -6.71 1.34
N THR A 163 12.75 -7.54 0.55
CA THR A 163 12.33 -8.90 0.23
C THR A 163 12.26 -9.77 1.48
N ALA A 164 13.22 -9.65 2.39
CA ALA A 164 13.23 -10.41 3.64
C ALA A 164 12.09 -10.03 4.61
N ARG A 165 11.69 -8.75 4.60
CA ARG A 165 10.58 -8.23 5.41
C ARG A 165 9.21 -8.59 4.83
N ASN A 166 9.05 -8.45 3.52
CA ASN A 166 7.77 -8.65 2.85
C ASN A 166 7.47 -10.14 2.62
N THR A 167 8.50 -10.93 2.35
CA THR A 167 8.42 -12.38 2.18
C THR A 167 9.35 -13.02 3.22
N PRO A 168 8.85 -13.43 4.39
CA PRO A 168 9.68 -14.11 5.38
C PRO A 168 10.27 -15.41 4.79
N GLY A 169 11.57 -15.64 5.01
CA GLY A 169 12.20 -16.91 4.64
C GLY A 169 11.66 -18.08 5.48
N GLU A 170 12.04 -19.30 5.11
CA GLU A 170 11.69 -20.50 5.88
C GLU A 170 12.46 -20.56 7.21
N TYR A 171 12.02 -19.77 8.20
CA TYR A 171 12.66 -19.71 9.51
C TYR A 171 12.25 -20.87 10.43
N GLY A 172 11.25 -21.66 10.05
CA GLY A 172 10.72 -22.79 10.83
C GLY A 172 9.60 -22.40 11.79
N ALA A 173 8.85 -23.40 12.26
CA ALA A 173 7.61 -23.20 13.03
C ALA A 173 7.80 -22.42 14.35
N GLU A 174 9.00 -22.46 14.93
CA GLU A 174 9.35 -21.77 16.18
C GLU A 174 9.46 -20.24 16.03
N PHE A 175 9.58 -19.75 14.79
CA PHE A 175 9.63 -18.34 14.44
C PHE A 175 8.43 -17.90 13.59
N SER A 176 7.43 -18.76 13.43
CA SER A 176 6.19 -18.43 12.71
C SER A 176 5.44 -17.32 13.46
N GLY A 177 5.10 -16.23 12.75
CA GLY A 177 4.42 -15.06 13.32
C GLY A 177 5.28 -14.19 14.25
N VAL A 178 6.61 -14.37 14.25
CA VAL A 178 7.54 -13.56 15.05
C VAL A 178 8.15 -12.47 14.17
N SER A 179 7.97 -11.20 14.56
CA SER A 179 8.60 -10.07 13.86
C SER A 179 10.13 -10.15 13.94
N MET A 180 10.78 -9.97 12.80
CA MET A 180 12.24 -10.03 12.66
C MET A 180 12.80 -8.66 12.33
N SER A 181 13.90 -8.30 13.01
CA SER A 181 14.78 -7.21 12.60
C SER A 181 15.86 -7.75 11.67
N PHE A 182 16.17 -7.01 10.60
CA PHE A 182 17.16 -7.37 9.58
C PHE A 182 18.23 -6.29 9.47
N GLU A 183 19.49 -6.70 9.39
CA GLU A 183 20.63 -5.83 9.11
C GLU A 183 21.53 -6.45 8.05
N VAL A 184 22.24 -5.63 7.26
CA VAL A 184 23.20 -6.15 6.28
C VAL A 184 24.44 -6.64 7.01
N ALA A 185 24.74 -7.92 6.90
CA ALA A 185 25.91 -8.54 7.53
C ALA A 185 27.13 -8.56 6.59
N GLU A 186 26.93 -9.00 5.35
CA GLU A 186 27.99 -9.14 4.35
C GLU A 186 27.45 -8.81 2.96
N THR A 187 28.28 -8.20 2.12
CA THR A 187 27.97 -7.92 0.71
C THR A 187 29.10 -8.38 -0.19
N GLY A 188 28.75 -8.76 -1.41
CA GLY A 188 29.68 -9.19 -2.44
C GLY A 188 29.12 -8.89 -3.83
N GLU A 189 30.01 -8.90 -4.81
CA GLU A 189 29.68 -8.56 -6.19
C GLU A 189 30.44 -9.51 -7.12
N THR A 190 29.73 -10.05 -8.10
CA THR A 190 30.28 -10.76 -9.25
C THR A 190 29.91 -10.00 -10.53
N ASP A 191 30.43 -10.47 -11.67
CA ASP A 191 30.11 -9.85 -12.97
C ASP A 191 28.60 -9.87 -13.26
N ASP A 192 27.88 -10.90 -12.79
CA ASP A 192 26.47 -11.12 -13.13
C ASP A 192 25.49 -10.85 -11.96
N GLN A 193 25.97 -10.79 -10.71
CA GLN A 193 25.10 -10.73 -9.53
C GLN A 193 25.69 -9.94 -8.34
N TYR A 194 24.82 -9.40 -7.51
CA TYR A 194 25.09 -8.96 -6.15
C TYR A 194 24.77 -10.09 -5.16
N LEU A 195 25.69 -10.35 -4.23
CA LEU A 195 25.48 -11.19 -3.07
C LEU A 195 25.21 -10.31 -1.86
N VAL A 196 24.04 -10.44 -1.25
CA VAL A 196 23.71 -9.72 -0.02
C VAL A 196 23.35 -10.71 1.06
N THR A 197 24.08 -10.71 2.17
CA THR A 197 23.74 -11.52 3.35
C THR A 197 23.20 -10.62 4.44
N LEU A 198 21.98 -10.92 4.87
CA LEU A 198 21.32 -10.28 6.00
C LEU A 198 21.54 -11.10 7.27
N SER A 199 21.77 -10.42 8.38
CA SER A 199 21.54 -10.97 9.72
C SER A 199 20.09 -10.69 10.12
N PHE A 200 19.46 -11.63 10.83
CA PHE A 200 18.11 -11.44 11.33
C PHE A 200 17.90 -11.98 12.75
N GLN A 201 17.06 -11.32 13.54
CA GLN A 201 16.75 -11.72 14.90
C GLN A 201 15.33 -11.29 15.33
N PRO A 202 14.66 -12.04 16.23
CA PRO A 202 13.36 -11.68 16.75
C PRO A 202 13.35 -10.31 17.45
N GLU A 203 12.39 -9.46 17.09
CA GLU A 203 12.21 -8.16 17.73
C GLU A 203 11.84 -8.32 19.22
N GLY A 204 12.51 -7.56 20.09
CA GLY A 204 12.27 -7.59 21.54
C GLY A 204 12.98 -8.72 22.32
N ARG A 205 13.68 -9.65 21.67
CA ARG A 205 14.50 -10.70 22.32
C ARG A 205 16.00 -10.45 22.10
N GLY A 206 16.59 -9.60 22.93
CA GLY A 206 18.00 -9.17 22.80
C GLY A 206 19.08 -10.16 23.26
N GLN A 207 18.86 -11.48 23.30
CA GLN A 207 19.90 -12.44 23.68
C GLN A 207 19.83 -13.75 22.87
N GLY A 208 20.66 -13.83 21.82
CA GLY A 208 20.87 -15.01 20.98
C GLY A 208 21.85 -14.70 19.84
N ALA A 209 22.41 -15.73 19.20
CA ALA A 209 23.14 -15.53 17.95
C ALA A 209 22.13 -15.23 16.83
N PRO A 210 22.34 -14.20 15.98
CA PRO A 210 21.40 -13.88 14.91
C PRO A 210 21.39 -14.97 13.84
N GLY A 211 20.24 -15.16 13.20
CA GLY A 211 20.14 -15.92 11.97
C GLY A 211 20.86 -15.19 10.83
N ARG A 212 21.15 -15.92 9.75
CA ARG A 212 21.74 -15.36 8.53
C ARG A 212 20.98 -15.87 7.32
N GLU A 213 20.71 -14.97 6.38
CA GLU A 213 20.04 -15.27 5.11
C GLU A 213 20.76 -14.57 3.97
N GLN A 214 20.98 -15.25 2.86
CA GLN A 214 21.71 -14.73 1.70
C GLN A 214 20.82 -14.62 0.47
N PHE A 215 21.00 -13.53 -0.27
CA PHE A 215 20.31 -13.16 -1.50
C PHE A 215 21.31 -13.10 -2.66
N PHE A 216 20.88 -13.61 -3.80
CA PHE A 216 21.53 -13.54 -5.10
C PHE A 216 20.65 -12.66 -5.98
N ILE A 217 21.15 -11.47 -6.31
CA ILE A 217 20.39 -10.43 -7.00
C ILE A 217 21.08 -10.14 -8.32
N GLU A 218 20.39 -10.31 -9.44
CA GLU A 218 20.94 -9.97 -10.75
C GLU A 218 21.24 -8.48 -10.85
N LYS A 219 22.20 -8.12 -11.70
CA LYS A 219 22.58 -6.73 -11.94
C LYS A 219 21.42 -5.81 -12.35
N GLY A 220 20.38 -6.37 -12.97
CA GLY A 220 19.13 -5.67 -13.32
C GLY A 220 18.17 -5.42 -12.15
N GLY A 221 18.43 -5.97 -10.96
CA GLY A 221 17.60 -5.77 -9.77
C GLY A 221 16.54 -6.83 -9.51
N HIS A 222 16.66 -8.01 -10.13
CA HIS A 222 15.82 -9.17 -9.83
C HIS A 222 16.45 -10.07 -8.78
N VAL A 223 15.69 -10.52 -7.77
CA VAL A 223 16.17 -11.52 -6.79
C VAL A 223 16.04 -12.92 -7.41
N ASP A 224 17.13 -13.41 -8.01
CA ASP A 224 17.19 -14.76 -8.61
C ASP A 224 16.99 -15.85 -7.56
N ARG A 225 17.67 -15.74 -6.41
CA ARG A 225 17.59 -16.75 -5.35
C ARG A 225 17.83 -16.18 -3.96
N ARG A 226 17.23 -16.81 -2.95
CA ARG A 226 17.55 -16.60 -1.53
C ARG A 226 17.73 -17.92 -0.79
N HIS A 227 18.51 -17.89 0.30
CA HIS A 227 18.81 -19.06 1.12
C HIS A 227 19.04 -18.70 2.59
N VAL A 228 18.29 -19.32 3.50
CA VAL A 228 18.51 -19.20 4.95
C VAL A 228 19.72 -20.06 5.34
N ILE A 229 20.81 -19.40 5.74
CA ILE A 229 22.09 -20.02 6.12
C ILE A 229 22.03 -20.56 7.56
N SER A 230 21.45 -19.78 8.47
CA SER A 230 21.35 -20.16 9.89
C SER A 230 20.15 -19.51 10.56
N LEU A 231 19.57 -20.20 11.53
CA LEU A 231 18.47 -19.69 12.36
C LEU A 231 18.98 -19.02 13.65
N PRO A 232 18.21 -18.08 14.24
CA PRO A 232 18.55 -17.49 15.53
C PRO A 232 18.60 -18.55 16.64
N GLY A 233 19.65 -18.54 17.47
CA GLY A 233 19.87 -19.58 18.51
C GLY A 233 19.75 -19.08 19.95
N ARG A 234 19.21 -19.91 20.87
CA ARG A 234 19.32 -19.69 22.33
C ARG A 234 20.74 -20.02 22.81
N ALA A 235 21.31 -19.15 23.65
CA ALA A 235 22.57 -19.45 24.32
C ALA A 235 22.43 -20.71 25.20
N GLY A 236 23.05 -21.81 24.76
CA GLY A 236 23.27 -23.00 25.59
C GLY A 236 22.90 -24.34 24.96
N ARG A 237 23.73 -24.85 24.05
CA ARG A 237 24.31 -26.21 24.09
C ARG A 237 25.35 -26.32 22.97
N GLN A 238 26.62 -26.39 23.34
CA GLN A 238 27.73 -26.66 22.43
C GLN A 238 27.43 -27.96 21.66
N ARG A 239 27.19 -27.87 20.35
CA ARG A 239 27.20 -29.02 19.43
C ARG A 239 28.39 -28.86 18.49
N ASN A 240 29.18 -29.93 18.39
CA ASN A 240 30.47 -30.01 17.70
C ASN A 240 30.45 -29.51 16.24
N PRO A 241 31.54 -28.87 15.76
CA PRO A 241 31.65 -28.30 14.42
C PRO A 241 32.06 -29.36 13.39
N LEU A 242 31.18 -30.30 13.04
CA LEU A 242 31.49 -31.36 12.07
C LEU A 242 30.46 -31.55 10.95
N VAL A 243 29.61 -30.56 10.70
CA VAL A 243 28.71 -30.56 9.52
C VAL A 243 28.69 -29.16 8.91
N LEU A 244 29.77 -28.78 8.22
CA LEU A 244 29.83 -27.66 7.25
C LEU A 244 31.01 -27.94 6.33
N ALA A 245 30.81 -28.82 5.36
CA ALA A 245 31.77 -29.10 4.30
C ALA A 245 31.05 -29.59 3.03
N VAL A 246 30.04 -28.84 2.58
CA VAL A 246 29.54 -28.88 1.20
C VAL A 246 29.11 -27.43 0.90
N ILE A 247 29.47 -26.92 -0.28
CA ILE A 247 29.22 -25.54 -0.77
C ILE A 247 30.25 -24.47 -0.33
N ALA A 248 31.55 -24.79 -0.44
CA ALA A 248 32.62 -23.80 -0.60
C ALA A 248 33.54 -24.16 -1.78
N LEU A 249 32.96 -24.78 -2.81
CA LEU A 249 33.70 -25.37 -3.92
C LEU A 249 33.05 -25.02 -5.27
N PHE A 250 32.78 -23.75 -5.57
CA PHE A 250 32.46 -23.35 -6.96
C PHE A 250 32.86 -21.93 -7.39
N ILE A 251 33.62 -21.15 -6.61
CA ILE A 251 34.17 -19.87 -7.10
C ILE A 251 35.68 -19.81 -6.83
N THR A 252 36.44 -20.60 -7.56
CA THR A 252 37.88 -20.36 -7.80
C THR A 252 38.28 -21.08 -9.10
N ALA A 253 38.07 -20.42 -10.25
CA ALA A 253 38.81 -20.71 -11.49
C ALA A 253 38.63 -19.58 -12.53
N GLY A 254 39.72 -18.90 -12.88
CA GLY A 254 39.88 -18.09 -14.11
C GLY A 254 40.01 -16.58 -13.90
N ALA A 255 41.14 -16.04 -13.41
CA ALA A 255 42.29 -15.51 -14.19
C ALA A 255 42.11 -14.01 -14.56
N VAL A 256 43.06 -13.07 -14.42
CA VAL A 256 44.52 -13.09 -14.67
C VAL A 256 45.28 -12.05 -13.81
N ALA A 257 46.50 -12.45 -13.46
CA ALA A 257 47.64 -11.74 -12.90
C ALA A 257 47.96 -10.30 -13.39
N GLY A 258 48.41 -9.48 -12.44
CA GLY A 258 49.25 -8.29 -12.67
C GLY A 258 50.33 -8.21 -11.59
N ILE A 259 51.49 -8.82 -11.85
CA ILE A 259 52.70 -8.75 -11.04
C ILE A 259 53.39 -7.41 -11.32
N VAL A 260 53.62 -6.59 -10.28
CA VAL A 260 54.78 -5.70 -10.21
C VAL A 260 55.40 -5.82 -8.83
N ALA A 261 56.54 -6.51 -8.79
CA ALA A 261 57.48 -6.49 -7.69
C ALA A 261 58.43 -5.30 -7.89
N VAL A 262 58.61 -4.46 -6.86
CA VAL A 262 59.92 -3.91 -6.51
C VAL A 262 60.08 -3.97 -5.00
N THR A 263 61.25 -4.45 -4.63
CA THR A 263 61.73 -5.01 -3.37
C THR A 263 62.30 -3.99 -2.39
N GLY A 264 62.31 -4.39 -1.11
CA GLY A 264 63.31 -4.04 -0.11
C GLY A 264 62.70 -3.36 1.12
N GLY A 265 62.73 -3.88 2.35
CA GLY A 265 63.46 -5.02 2.92
C GLY A 265 63.85 -4.68 4.36
N GLY A 266 63.57 -5.61 5.28
CA GLY A 266 64.08 -5.64 6.67
C GLY A 266 63.30 -4.81 7.69
N ASP A 267 63.04 -5.24 8.92
CA ASP A 267 63.36 -6.48 9.62
C ASP A 267 62.46 -6.57 10.87
N ASP A 268 62.12 -7.82 11.20
CA ASP A 268 61.89 -8.42 12.52
C ASP A 268 61.01 -7.77 13.63
N SER A 269 59.90 -8.49 13.85
CA SER A 269 59.48 -9.12 15.11
C SER A 269 58.52 -8.38 16.08
N PRO A 270 57.60 -9.12 16.74
CA PRO A 270 56.31 -8.60 17.19
C PRO A 270 56.17 -8.46 18.71
N LEU A 271 55.27 -7.57 19.14
CA LEU A 271 54.78 -7.47 20.52
C LEU A 271 53.36 -8.05 20.64
N PRO A 272 53.06 -8.87 21.65
CA PRO A 272 51.71 -9.35 21.92
C PRO A 272 50.95 -8.46 22.92
N ALA A 273 49.64 -8.72 22.96
CA ALA A 273 48.59 -8.14 23.77
C ALA A 273 48.86 -8.03 25.28
N ALA A 274 48.20 -7.07 25.94
CA ALA A 274 48.04 -7.03 27.38
C ALA A 274 46.60 -6.61 27.76
N SER A 275 45.93 -7.51 28.47
CA SER A 275 44.66 -7.32 29.18
C SER A 275 44.85 -6.52 30.48
N ALA A 276 43.76 -5.90 30.96
CA ALA A 276 43.64 -5.15 32.22
C ALA A 276 44.04 -5.96 33.49
N PRO A 277 44.31 -5.29 34.63
CA PRO A 277 43.24 -5.16 35.64
C PRO A 277 43.27 -3.92 36.58
N SER A 278 42.22 -3.87 37.39
CA SER A 278 41.80 -3.05 38.55
C SER A 278 42.86 -2.68 39.62
N LEU A 279 42.73 -1.49 40.25
CA LEU A 279 42.40 -1.30 41.69
C LEU A 279 42.63 0.16 42.20
N THR A 280 41.75 0.58 43.12
CA THR A 280 41.76 1.65 44.14
C THR A 280 43.06 2.37 44.51
N PRO A 281 42.97 3.64 44.97
CA PRO A 281 43.96 4.21 45.89
C PRO A 281 43.38 4.54 47.28
N GLU A 282 44.08 4.06 48.31
CA GLU A 282 44.05 4.58 49.68
C GLU A 282 45.05 5.74 49.87
N THR A 283 44.69 6.60 50.82
CA THR A 283 45.41 7.60 51.63
C THR A 283 46.92 7.44 51.81
N PRO A 284 47.61 8.57 52.13
CA PRO A 284 48.57 8.52 53.24
C PRO A 284 48.42 9.68 54.25
N ALA A 285 48.59 9.32 55.52
CA ALA A 285 48.75 10.24 56.65
C ALA A 285 50.24 10.48 56.95
N SER A 286 50.60 11.65 57.49
CA SER A 286 51.75 11.79 58.38
C SER A 286 51.60 12.98 59.34
N ARG A 287 52.15 12.82 60.55
CA ARG A 287 51.97 13.62 61.78
C ARG A 287 53.07 14.68 61.99
N SER A 288 52.85 15.64 62.90
CA SER A 288 53.70 16.07 64.07
C SER A 288 53.33 17.52 64.55
N PRO A 289 53.86 18.11 65.66
CA PRO A 289 53.09 18.31 66.91
C PRO A 289 53.03 19.76 67.50
N THR A 290 52.05 19.95 68.39
CA THR A 290 51.94 20.74 69.65
C THR A 290 52.67 22.09 69.90
N ALA A 291 51.82 23.12 70.05
CA ALA A 291 51.75 24.23 71.04
C ALA A 291 52.74 25.42 71.06
N ALA A 292 52.19 26.64 70.96
CA ALA A 292 52.39 27.71 71.96
C ALA A 292 51.41 28.90 71.79
N LEU A 293 50.71 29.18 72.91
CA LEU A 293 50.33 30.48 73.48
C LEU A 293 49.33 31.44 72.79
N ALA A 294 48.40 31.90 73.63
CA ALA A 294 47.17 32.63 73.34
C ALA A 294 47.33 34.16 73.29
N VAL A 295 46.41 34.80 72.55
CA VAL A 295 46.05 36.22 72.60
C VAL A 295 44.50 36.31 72.69
N PRO A 296 43.89 37.19 73.52
CA PRO A 296 42.46 37.18 73.83
C PRO A 296 41.59 37.81 72.72
N PRO A 297 40.25 37.68 72.77
CA PRO A 297 39.39 37.73 71.60
C PRO A 297 39.04 39.16 71.18
N VAL A 298 38.97 39.39 69.87
CA VAL A 298 38.15 40.45 69.28
C VAL A 298 36.87 39.79 68.81
N THR A 299 35.77 40.10 69.50
CA THR A 299 34.42 39.68 69.13
C THR A 299 33.99 40.45 67.88
N THR A 300 34.29 39.91 66.70
CA THR A 300 33.45 40.14 65.53
C THR A 300 32.40 39.04 65.54
N ALA A 301 31.13 39.44 65.67
CA ALA A 301 30.01 38.53 65.53
C ALA A 301 30.20 37.71 64.25
N SER A 302 30.14 36.37 64.37
CA SER A 302 29.92 35.51 63.22
C SER A 302 28.71 36.06 62.45
N PRO A 303 28.76 36.21 61.11
CA PRO A 303 27.52 36.39 60.38
C PRO A 303 26.63 35.21 60.75
N ILE A 304 25.43 35.52 61.22
CA ILE A 304 24.35 34.55 61.32
C ILE A 304 24.20 34.01 59.90
N SER A 305 24.66 32.78 59.67
CA SER A 305 24.50 32.11 58.39
C SER A 305 23.05 31.67 58.33
N GLU A 306 22.16 32.55 57.89
CA GLU A 306 20.79 32.15 57.57
C GLU A 306 20.84 31.25 56.33
N THR A 307 20.37 30.02 56.47
CA THR A 307 20.12 29.14 55.33
C THR A 307 18.73 29.44 54.76
N LEU A 308 18.65 29.57 53.42
CA LEU A 308 17.41 29.81 52.69
C LEU A 308 16.83 28.47 52.22
N ASN A 309 15.61 28.16 52.63
CA ASN A 309 14.86 27.01 52.14
C ASN A 309 13.93 27.46 51.00
N VAL A 310 14.21 26.96 49.80
CA VAL A 310 13.46 27.25 48.58
C VAL A 310 12.81 25.95 48.11
N VAL A 311 11.48 25.96 48.00
CA VAL A 311 10.72 24.81 47.52
C VAL A 311 9.81 25.25 46.39
N LEU A 312 9.83 24.49 45.30
CA LEU A 312 8.86 24.60 44.21
C LEU A 312 7.78 23.52 44.42
N GLU A 313 6.52 23.92 44.42
CA GLU A 313 5.38 23.00 44.51
C GLU A 313 4.46 23.17 43.28
N PRO A 314 4.18 22.09 42.52
CA PRO A 314 4.77 20.75 42.64
C PRO A 314 6.28 20.74 42.31
N SER A 315 6.99 19.64 42.56
CA SER A 315 8.42 19.53 42.18
C SER A 315 8.63 19.00 40.75
N GLN A 316 7.55 18.56 40.11
CA GLN A 316 7.53 18.09 38.73
C GLN A 316 6.18 18.36 38.07
N ILE A 317 6.15 18.47 36.75
CA ILE A 317 4.90 18.59 35.99
C ILE A 317 4.96 17.86 34.64
N ALA A 318 3.81 17.40 34.18
CA ALA A 318 3.59 17.02 32.78
C ALA A 318 2.71 18.08 32.10
N MET A 319 3.14 18.56 30.95
CA MET A 319 2.45 19.62 30.21
C MET A 319 2.63 19.47 28.71
N GLU A 320 1.75 20.10 27.93
CA GLU A 320 1.75 19.98 26.47
C GLU A 320 2.86 20.83 25.86
N ALA A 321 3.41 20.36 24.74
CA ALA A 321 4.36 21.13 23.93
C ALA A 321 3.83 22.54 23.61
N GLY A 322 4.64 23.56 23.89
CA GLY A 322 4.27 24.97 23.69
C GLY A 322 3.26 25.57 24.67
N SER A 323 2.73 24.80 25.64
CA SER A 323 1.84 25.32 26.67
C SER A 323 2.59 26.15 27.72
N THR A 324 1.86 26.93 28.53
CA THR A 324 2.43 27.84 29.53
C THR A 324 1.81 27.59 30.90
N ILE A 325 2.62 27.70 31.96
CA ILE A 325 2.18 27.64 33.37
C ILE A 325 2.79 28.77 34.19
N ASP A 326 2.08 29.18 35.24
CA ASP A 326 2.60 30.07 36.28
C ASP A 326 3.19 29.24 37.43
N LEU A 327 4.49 29.39 37.69
CA LEU A 327 5.17 28.70 38.79
C LEU A 327 5.30 29.61 40.00
N THR A 328 4.78 29.14 41.13
CA THR A 328 4.92 29.83 42.41
C THR A 328 5.99 29.13 43.25
N ALA A 329 6.90 29.92 43.84
CA ALA A 329 7.92 29.43 44.75
C ALA A 329 7.57 29.77 46.20
N ILE A 330 7.78 28.82 47.11
CA ILE A 330 7.72 29.06 48.55
C ILE A 330 9.15 29.25 49.04
N ILE A 331 9.42 30.45 49.54
CA ILE A 331 10.75 30.86 50.00
C ILE A 331 10.66 31.17 51.50
N SER A 332 11.50 30.53 52.31
CA SER A 332 11.53 30.72 53.76
C SER A 332 12.97 30.73 54.29
N GLY A 333 13.25 31.57 55.29
CA GLY A 333 14.49 31.49 56.07
C GLY A 333 14.31 30.55 57.27
N ASP A 334 15.39 29.90 57.70
CA ASP A 334 15.40 28.92 58.81
C ASP A 334 14.85 29.43 60.17
N SER A 335 14.69 30.75 60.33
CA SER A 335 14.17 31.40 61.54
C SER A 335 12.68 31.80 61.47
N GLY A 336 11.99 31.55 60.33
CA GLY A 336 10.65 32.09 60.08
C GLY A 336 10.63 33.63 59.86
N SER A 337 11.81 34.24 59.71
CA SER A 337 11.96 35.68 59.45
C SER A 337 11.46 36.06 58.07
N ARG A 338 10.87 37.25 57.96
CA ARG A 338 10.34 37.81 56.71
C ARG A 338 11.51 38.25 55.83
N LEU A 339 11.63 37.64 54.66
CA LEU A 339 12.59 38.06 53.63
C LEU A 339 12.28 39.51 53.22
N ILE A 340 13.32 40.34 53.07
CA ILE A 340 13.20 41.73 52.64
C ILE A 340 13.81 41.83 51.25
N ASP A 341 12.95 42.00 50.24
CA ASP A 341 13.31 42.19 48.84
C ASP A 341 14.37 41.20 48.31
N PRO A 342 14.11 39.87 48.40
CA PRO A 342 15.06 38.88 47.94
C PRO A 342 15.24 38.96 46.41
N GLU A 343 16.47 38.81 45.93
CA GLU A 343 16.75 38.71 44.49
C GLU A 343 16.40 37.30 44.01
N ILE A 344 15.54 37.22 42.98
CA ILE A 344 15.02 35.97 42.44
C ILE A 344 15.51 35.80 41.00
N HIS A 345 16.19 34.68 40.75
CA HIS A 345 16.71 34.32 39.44
C HIS A 345 16.12 33.00 38.97
N TRP A 346 15.38 33.08 37.87
CA TRP A 346 14.84 31.92 37.16
C TRP A 346 15.73 31.57 35.97
N LEU A 347 16.00 30.27 35.81
CA LEU A 347 16.71 29.73 34.67
C LEU A 347 15.98 28.48 34.16
N ALA A 348 15.83 28.36 32.85
CA ALA A 348 15.28 27.16 32.22
C ALA A 348 16.32 26.53 31.29
N LEU A 349 16.33 25.20 31.23
CA LEU A 349 17.06 24.46 30.19
C LEU A 349 16.46 24.83 28.83
N PRO A 350 17.25 25.32 27.86
CA PRO A 350 16.73 25.75 26.57
C PRO A 350 15.98 24.66 25.81
N ALA A 351 16.37 23.39 26.00
CA ALA A 351 15.68 22.24 25.39
C ALA A 351 14.29 21.97 26.01
N ALA A 352 14.08 22.36 27.27
CA ALA A 352 12.81 22.20 27.98
C ALA A 352 11.87 23.39 27.76
N GLY A 353 12.38 24.59 27.47
CA GLY A 353 11.56 25.77 27.20
C GLY A 353 12.19 27.07 27.69
N SER A 354 11.34 28.05 27.99
CA SER A 354 11.74 29.38 28.47
C SER A 354 10.93 29.80 29.69
N ILE A 355 11.55 30.53 30.62
CA ILE A 355 10.88 31.07 31.80
C ILE A 355 11.05 32.59 31.88
N SER A 356 9.97 33.30 32.21
CA SER A 356 10.00 34.74 32.47
C SER A 356 10.52 35.05 33.86
N ALA A 357 10.95 36.31 34.09
CA ALA A 357 11.34 36.78 35.42
C ALA A 357 10.21 36.67 36.46
N GLY A 358 8.94 36.64 36.02
CA GLY A 358 7.77 36.48 36.87
C GLY A 358 7.40 35.03 37.20
N GLY A 359 8.19 34.03 36.78
CA GLY A 359 7.90 32.62 37.06
C GLY A 359 6.98 31.94 36.04
N VAL A 360 6.54 32.65 34.99
CA VAL A 360 5.75 32.06 33.91
C VAL A 360 6.67 31.25 32.99
N PHE A 361 6.48 29.93 32.92
CA PHE A 361 7.23 29.00 32.10
C PHE A 361 6.44 28.57 30.86
N THR A 362 7.07 28.62 29.69
CA THR A 362 6.56 28.13 28.41
C THR A 362 7.36 26.91 27.97
N ALA A 363 6.68 25.78 27.79
CA ALA A 363 7.29 24.51 27.37
C ALA A 363 7.88 24.61 25.96
N GLY A 364 8.98 23.88 25.73
CA GLY A 364 9.55 23.65 24.42
C GLY A 364 8.61 22.85 23.51
N THR A 365 9.01 22.72 22.24
CA THR A 365 8.22 22.06 21.20
C THR A 365 8.55 20.58 21.01
N LYS A 366 9.56 20.05 21.72
CA LYS A 366 9.98 18.65 21.65
C LYS A 366 9.53 17.89 22.89
N THR A 367 8.88 16.74 22.68
CA THR A 367 8.45 15.88 23.78
C THR A 367 9.63 15.21 24.46
N GLY A 368 9.50 14.96 25.77
CA GLY A 368 10.58 14.36 26.55
C GLY A 368 10.47 14.66 28.03
N LYS A 369 11.34 13.99 28.80
CA LYS A 369 11.51 14.26 30.23
C LYS A 369 12.79 15.07 30.44
N PHE A 370 12.65 16.19 31.12
CA PHE A 370 13.72 17.14 31.39
C PHE A 370 13.88 17.29 32.90
N SER A 371 14.86 16.60 33.48
CA SER A 371 15.16 16.70 34.92
C SER A 371 15.95 17.97 35.22
N GLY A 372 15.58 18.66 36.30
CA GLY A 372 16.12 19.97 36.66
C GLY A 372 15.90 21.03 35.57
N ALA A 373 14.83 20.89 34.79
CA ALA A 373 14.49 21.75 33.67
C ALA A 373 14.42 23.23 34.05
N ILE A 374 13.96 23.51 35.27
CA ILE A 374 13.89 24.88 35.79
C ILE A 374 14.71 24.92 37.07
N GLN A 375 15.58 25.92 37.17
CA GLN A 375 16.35 26.24 38.36
C GLN A 375 15.89 27.60 38.88
N LEU A 376 15.53 27.61 40.16
CA LEU A 376 15.25 28.82 40.90
C LEU A 376 16.41 29.06 41.85
N THR A 377 17.01 30.24 41.81
CA THR A 377 17.99 30.69 42.79
C THR A 377 17.47 31.95 43.47
N VAL A 378 17.58 31.99 44.80
CA VAL A 378 17.16 33.11 45.64
C VAL A 378 18.34 33.57 46.46
N GLU A 379 18.62 34.87 46.43
CA GLU A 379 19.72 35.49 47.15
C GLU A 379 19.19 36.51 48.18
N GLN A 380 19.71 36.46 49.40
CA GLN A 380 19.50 37.48 50.41
C GLN A 380 20.81 37.76 51.17
N GLY A 381 21.43 38.91 50.90
CA GLY A 381 22.73 39.25 51.48
C GLY A 381 23.82 38.27 51.04
N ALA A 382 24.35 37.47 51.97
CA ALA A 382 25.37 36.45 51.69
C ALA A 382 24.79 35.02 51.57
N SER A 383 23.48 34.87 51.73
CA SER A 383 22.79 33.59 51.75
C SER A 383 22.15 33.29 50.40
N THR A 384 22.33 32.06 49.91
CA THR A 384 21.77 31.58 48.64
C THR A 384 20.97 30.30 48.87
N GLY A 385 19.76 30.23 48.32
CA GLY A 385 18.94 29.02 48.28
C GLY A 385 18.58 28.65 46.85
N SER A 386 18.46 27.36 46.54
CA SER A 386 18.14 26.90 45.19
C SER A 386 17.16 25.74 45.18
N ALA A 387 16.29 25.71 44.16
CA ALA A 387 15.39 24.60 43.89
C ALA A 387 15.41 24.23 42.41
N THR A 388 15.15 22.96 42.12
CA THR A 388 15.03 22.42 40.77
C THR A 388 13.63 21.88 40.53
N PHE A 389 13.15 21.97 39.30
CA PHE A 389 11.84 21.48 38.88
C PHE A 389 11.97 20.62 37.63
N ASP A 390 11.37 19.43 37.66
CA ASP A 390 11.37 18.51 36.52
C ASP A 390 10.17 18.78 35.60
N VAL A 391 10.41 18.84 34.29
CA VAL A 391 9.35 19.07 33.30
C VAL A 391 9.26 17.87 32.36
N THR A 392 8.07 17.29 32.21
CA THR A 392 7.75 16.33 31.15
C THR A 392 6.90 17.04 30.11
N ILE A 393 7.40 17.09 28.87
CA ILE A 393 6.66 17.65 27.73
C ILE A 393 5.99 16.51 27.00
N GLU A 394 4.66 16.55 26.96
CA GLU A 394 3.81 15.60 26.26
C GLU A 394 3.34 16.17 24.91
N PRO A 395 2.98 15.31 23.94
CA PRO A 395 2.41 15.76 22.69
C PRO A 395 1.16 16.63 22.91
N GLY A 396 1.00 17.63 22.05
CA GLY A 396 -0.22 18.43 21.96
C GLY A 396 -1.40 17.64 21.39
N PRO A 397 -2.56 18.30 21.16
CA PRO A 397 -3.68 17.69 20.46
C PRO A 397 -3.29 17.13 19.09
N LEU A 398 -4.01 16.10 18.64
CA LEU A 398 -3.77 15.45 17.35
C LEU A 398 -3.88 16.46 16.20
N ASP A 399 -2.85 16.53 15.36
CA ASP A 399 -2.83 17.42 14.21
C ASP A 399 -2.84 16.64 12.90
N ARG A 400 -1.95 15.63 12.78
CA ARG A 400 -1.77 14.81 11.56
C ARG A 400 -1.83 13.33 11.88
N VAL A 401 -2.32 12.55 10.91
CA VAL A 401 -2.33 11.07 10.93
C VAL A 401 -1.86 10.55 9.58
N GLU A 402 -1.14 9.44 9.60
CA GLU A 402 -0.58 8.78 8.42
C GLU A 402 -0.72 7.26 8.54
N VAL A 403 -1.22 6.63 7.49
CA VAL A 403 -1.36 5.17 7.40
C VAL A 403 -0.13 4.58 6.72
N LEU A 404 0.44 3.54 7.32
CA LEU A 404 1.59 2.82 6.80
C LEU A 404 1.27 1.33 6.62
N PRO A 405 1.64 0.71 5.50
CA PRO A 405 2.27 1.32 4.31
C PRO A 405 1.34 2.28 3.54
N ALA A 406 1.91 3.21 2.77
CA ALA A 406 1.17 4.14 1.91
C ALA A 406 0.89 3.46 0.56
N GLY A 407 -0.26 2.80 0.46
CA GLY A 407 -0.66 2.02 -0.71
C GLY A 407 -0.13 0.59 -0.66
N VAL A 408 -0.97 -0.38 -1.00
CA VAL A 408 -0.59 -1.80 -1.04
C VAL A 408 -1.16 -2.44 -2.29
N VAL A 409 -0.37 -3.29 -2.93
CA VAL A 409 -0.86 -4.23 -3.94
C VAL A 409 -0.86 -5.63 -3.31
N LEU A 410 -1.99 -6.32 -3.35
CA LEU A 410 -2.21 -7.66 -2.80
C LEU A 410 -2.63 -8.59 -3.92
N SER A 411 -2.17 -9.84 -3.88
CA SER A 411 -2.80 -10.94 -4.60
C SER A 411 -3.93 -11.52 -3.75
N ARG A 412 -4.90 -12.20 -4.37
CA ARG A 412 -5.94 -12.93 -3.61
C ARG A 412 -5.33 -13.98 -2.68
N GLY A 413 -5.84 -14.05 -1.45
CA GLY A 413 -5.30 -14.87 -0.37
C GLY A 413 -4.15 -14.21 0.42
N GLU A 414 -3.63 -13.06 -0.01
CA GLU A 414 -2.65 -12.29 0.76
C GLU A 414 -3.31 -11.39 1.82
N SER A 415 -2.49 -10.94 2.77
CA SER A 415 -2.90 -10.05 3.85
C SER A 415 -1.84 -8.99 4.08
N VAL A 416 -2.27 -7.81 4.55
CA VAL A 416 -1.36 -6.73 4.94
C VAL A 416 -1.82 -6.10 6.24
N GLN A 417 -0.84 -5.83 7.10
CA GLN A 417 -1.06 -5.09 8.33
C GLN A 417 -0.87 -3.60 8.06
N PHE A 418 -1.94 -2.82 8.21
CA PHE A 418 -1.83 -1.39 8.31
C PHE A 418 -1.53 -0.97 9.74
N SER A 419 -0.74 0.11 9.86
CA SER A 419 -0.44 0.79 11.10
C SER A 419 -0.69 2.29 10.93
N LEU A 420 -0.92 2.98 12.04
CA LEU A 420 -1.18 4.41 12.06
C LEU A 420 -0.08 5.14 12.84
N VAL A 421 0.41 6.25 12.27
CA VAL A 421 1.27 7.21 12.94
C VAL A 421 0.51 8.52 13.09
N GLY A 422 0.32 8.99 14.33
CA GLY A 422 -0.25 10.31 14.61
C GLY A 422 0.80 11.27 15.19
N SER A 423 0.67 12.56 14.88
CA SER A 423 1.52 13.61 15.44
C SER A 423 0.75 14.86 15.84
N ASP A 424 1.31 15.64 16.76
CA ASP A 424 0.86 17.00 17.05
C ASP A 424 1.35 18.02 16.01
N SER A 425 0.98 19.30 16.17
CA SER A 425 1.35 20.40 15.27
C SER A 425 2.84 20.74 15.24
N TYR A 426 3.62 20.19 16.17
CA TYR A 426 5.07 20.32 16.23
C TYR A 426 5.80 19.08 15.68
N GLY A 427 5.05 18.12 15.14
CA GLY A 427 5.58 16.87 14.59
C GLY A 427 5.99 15.85 15.64
N ASN A 428 5.58 16.00 16.90
CA ASN A 428 5.86 15.00 17.92
C ASN A 428 4.94 13.80 17.76
N ARG A 429 5.51 12.60 17.76
CA ARG A 429 4.74 11.36 17.64
C ARG A 429 3.86 11.15 18.87
N ILE A 430 2.59 10.84 18.63
CA ILE A 430 1.61 10.53 19.66
C ILE A 430 1.56 9.02 19.87
N THR A 431 1.59 8.60 21.13
CA THR A 431 1.33 7.23 21.57
C THR A 431 -0.04 7.15 22.24
N GLY A 432 -0.74 6.01 22.13
CA GLY A 432 -2.07 5.84 22.73
C GLY A 432 -3.21 6.50 21.96
N LEU A 433 -3.15 6.51 20.62
CA LEU A 433 -4.28 6.90 19.78
C LEU A 433 -5.46 5.93 19.98
N GLU A 434 -6.67 6.47 20.10
CA GLU A 434 -7.90 5.68 19.94
C GLU A 434 -8.16 5.54 18.43
N VAL A 435 -8.19 4.31 17.91
CA VAL A 435 -8.23 4.04 16.46
C VAL A 435 -9.43 3.18 16.10
N SER A 436 -10.10 3.51 14.99
CA SER A 436 -11.12 2.69 14.36
C SER A 436 -10.87 2.59 12.86
N TRP A 437 -10.85 1.36 12.35
CA TRP A 437 -10.63 1.05 10.93
C TRP A 437 -11.95 0.74 10.23
N GLU A 438 -12.05 1.14 8.96
CA GLU A 438 -13.17 0.86 8.07
C GLU A 438 -12.64 0.47 6.68
N GLY A 439 -13.06 -0.70 6.19
CA GLY A 439 -12.74 -1.18 4.84
C GLY A 439 -13.78 -0.70 3.84
N GLY A 440 -13.34 -0.31 2.65
CA GLY A 440 -14.22 -0.09 1.50
C GLY A 440 -14.97 -1.36 1.13
N LYS A 441 -16.09 -1.23 0.39
CA LYS A 441 -16.95 -2.35 0.03
C LYS A 441 -16.12 -3.52 -0.52
N GLY A 442 -16.25 -4.68 0.16
CA GLY A 442 -15.60 -5.96 -0.11
C GLY A 442 -14.10 -6.07 0.16
N LEU A 443 -13.58 -5.22 1.04
CA LEU A 443 -12.31 -5.43 1.72
C LEU A 443 -12.59 -5.74 3.20
N SER A 444 -12.10 -6.88 3.69
CA SER A 444 -12.19 -7.23 5.12
C SER A 444 -11.03 -6.59 5.88
N ILE A 445 -11.31 -5.87 6.97
CA ILE A 445 -10.31 -5.31 7.88
C ILE A 445 -10.73 -5.54 9.34
N ASP A 446 -9.77 -5.95 10.18
CA ASP A 446 -10.03 -6.12 11.62
C ASP A 446 -9.74 -4.85 12.45
N GLY A 447 -10.06 -4.90 13.75
CA GLY A 447 -9.84 -3.78 14.67
C GLY A 447 -8.37 -3.42 14.92
N THR A 448 -7.43 -4.25 14.44
CA THR A 448 -5.98 -3.98 14.52
C THR A 448 -5.44 -3.33 13.25
N GLY A 449 -6.23 -3.32 12.16
CA GLY A 449 -5.81 -2.83 10.84
C GLY A 449 -5.29 -3.92 9.91
N LEU A 450 -5.51 -5.20 10.22
CA LEU A 450 -5.15 -6.31 9.33
C LEU A 450 -6.20 -6.44 8.23
N VAL A 451 -5.76 -6.27 6.99
CA VAL A 451 -6.57 -6.50 5.79
C VAL A 451 -6.31 -7.91 5.27
N THR A 452 -7.38 -8.66 5.01
CA THR A 452 -7.30 -10.00 4.40
C THR A 452 -8.09 -10.03 3.09
N THR A 453 -7.48 -10.56 2.04
CA THR A 453 -8.17 -10.85 0.78
C THR A 453 -8.67 -12.30 0.80
N GLY A 454 -9.90 -12.53 0.35
CA GLY A 454 -10.49 -13.88 0.28
C GLY A 454 -9.69 -14.82 -0.64
N PRO A 455 -9.72 -16.14 -0.41
CA PRO A 455 -8.97 -17.08 -1.24
C PRO A 455 -9.67 -17.35 -2.57
N LEU A 456 -9.06 -16.94 -3.70
CA LEU A 456 -9.26 -17.65 -4.98
C LEU A 456 -7.96 -18.37 -5.35
N VAL A 457 -8.08 -19.67 -5.65
CA VAL A 457 -7.03 -20.42 -6.35
C VAL A 457 -6.96 -19.86 -7.78
N PRO A 458 -5.85 -19.26 -8.22
CA PRO A 458 -5.76 -18.69 -9.57
C PRO A 458 -6.07 -19.76 -10.63
N GLY A 459 -7.09 -19.50 -11.45
CA GLY A 459 -7.40 -20.27 -12.66
C GLY A 459 -8.26 -21.52 -12.52
N GLN A 460 -8.81 -21.84 -11.34
CA GLN A 460 -9.85 -22.87 -11.23
C GLN A 460 -11.23 -22.26 -10.98
N PRO A 461 -12.22 -22.51 -11.85
CA PRO A 461 -13.60 -22.14 -11.58
C PRO A 461 -14.10 -22.72 -10.25
N LEU A 462 -15.00 -22.01 -9.57
CA LEU A 462 -15.61 -22.52 -8.34
C LEU A 462 -16.21 -23.92 -8.59
N PRO A 463 -16.11 -24.85 -7.63
CA PRO A 463 -16.66 -26.20 -7.79
C PRO A 463 -18.13 -26.16 -8.20
N GLY A 464 -18.56 -27.13 -9.01
CA GLY A 464 -19.95 -27.22 -9.47
C GLY A 464 -20.32 -26.28 -10.62
N LEU A 465 -19.36 -25.55 -11.22
CA LEU A 465 -19.62 -24.84 -12.48
C LEU A 465 -20.02 -25.87 -13.56
N VAL A 466 -21.04 -25.55 -14.35
CA VAL A 466 -21.56 -26.42 -15.44
C VAL A 466 -21.66 -25.72 -16.80
N GLY A 467 -21.44 -24.41 -16.86
CA GLY A 467 -21.38 -23.65 -18.11
C GLY A 467 -21.01 -22.19 -17.85
N TRP A 468 -20.22 -21.61 -18.76
CA TRP A 468 -19.73 -20.24 -18.66
C TRP A 468 -19.64 -19.56 -20.04
N TRP A 469 -20.47 -18.54 -20.26
CA TRP A 469 -20.49 -17.72 -21.48
C TRP A 469 -20.10 -16.27 -21.15
N PRO A 470 -18.84 -15.85 -21.41
CA PRO A 470 -18.39 -14.49 -21.10
C PRO A 470 -18.98 -13.45 -22.06
N GLY A 471 -19.07 -13.76 -23.35
CA GLY A 471 -19.44 -12.76 -24.37
C GLY A 471 -18.25 -12.06 -25.01
N ASP A 472 -17.06 -12.67 -24.93
CA ASP A 472 -15.78 -12.22 -25.49
C ASP A 472 -15.71 -12.30 -27.02
N GLY A 473 -16.63 -11.62 -27.70
CA GLY A 473 -16.71 -11.58 -29.16
C GLY A 473 -17.37 -12.81 -29.80
N ASN A 474 -17.82 -13.78 -29.00
CA ASN A 474 -18.53 -14.97 -29.46
C ASN A 474 -19.52 -15.48 -28.38
N ALA A 475 -20.21 -16.58 -28.68
CA ALA A 475 -21.14 -17.25 -27.76
C ALA A 475 -20.61 -18.61 -27.27
N GLU A 476 -19.29 -18.78 -27.22
CA GLU A 476 -18.67 -20.04 -26.79
C GLU A 476 -18.77 -20.25 -25.27
N ASP A 477 -18.93 -21.52 -24.87
CA ASP A 477 -18.81 -21.92 -23.47
C ASP A 477 -17.34 -22.25 -23.18
N VAL A 478 -16.68 -21.43 -22.37
CA VAL A 478 -15.25 -21.57 -22.07
C VAL A 478 -14.95 -22.65 -21.04
N PHE A 479 -15.98 -23.32 -20.51
CA PHE A 479 -15.83 -24.35 -19.48
C PHE A 479 -16.26 -25.76 -19.93
N ALA A 480 -17.52 -25.94 -20.31
CA ALA A 480 -18.07 -27.28 -20.60
C ALA A 480 -18.21 -27.57 -22.10
N GLY A 481 -17.91 -26.60 -22.97
CA GLY A 481 -18.03 -26.73 -24.43
C GLY A 481 -19.48 -26.76 -24.94
N GLN A 482 -20.45 -26.37 -24.11
CA GLN A 482 -21.87 -26.22 -24.49
C GLN A 482 -22.08 -24.86 -25.16
N ASN A 483 -21.49 -24.69 -26.34
CA ASN A 483 -21.48 -23.43 -27.07
C ASN A 483 -22.89 -22.96 -27.44
N GLY A 484 -23.11 -21.66 -27.32
CA GLY A 484 -24.31 -20.99 -27.77
C GLY A 484 -24.24 -20.55 -29.23
N ILE A 485 -25.42 -20.21 -29.76
CA ILE A 485 -25.63 -19.64 -31.08
C ILE A 485 -26.27 -18.28 -30.86
N ALA A 486 -25.54 -17.21 -31.17
CA ALA A 486 -26.06 -15.85 -31.13
C ALA A 486 -26.94 -15.58 -32.36
N SER A 487 -28.05 -14.87 -32.17
CA SER A 487 -28.83 -14.35 -33.29
C SER A 487 -28.00 -13.33 -34.10
N PRO A 488 -28.29 -13.09 -35.39
CA PRO A 488 -27.47 -12.21 -36.23
C PRO A 488 -27.32 -10.76 -35.77
N GLY A 489 -28.22 -10.26 -34.90
CA GLY A 489 -28.20 -8.88 -34.40
C GLY A 489 -27.34 -8.67 -33.14
N VAL A 490 -26.99 -9.73 -32.42
CA VAL A 490 -26.12 -9.65 -31.24
C VAL A 490 -24.74 -9.12 -31.64
N VAL A 491 -24.32 -8.07 -30.95
CA VAL A 491 -22.96 -7.50 -31.07
C VAL A 491 -22.22 -7.57 -29.73
N TYR A 492 -20.94 -7.20 -29.74
CA TYR A 492 -20.08 -7.29 -28.56
C TYR A 492 -19.49 -5.93 -28.21
N SER A 493 -19.37 -5.63 -26.91
CA SER A 493 -18.90 -4.33 -26.39
C SER A 493 -18.07 -4.55 -25.13
N SER A 494 -17.32 -3.54 -24.67
CA SER A 494 -16.53 -3.68 -23.42
C SER A 494 -17.44 -4.11 -22.26
N GLY A 495 -17.09 -5.24 -21.64
CA GLY A 495 -17.78 -5.82 -20.49
C GLY A 495 -17.18 -5.41 -19.16
N VAL A 496 -17.66 -6.04 -18.09
CA VAL A 496 -17.02 -6.07 -16.76
C VAL A 496 -15.69 -6.80 -16.86
N PHE A 497 -15.68 -7.91 -17.59
CA PHE A 497 -14.48 -8.62 -18.01
C PHE A 497 -14.49 -8.71 -19.53
N GLY A 498 -13.36 -8.42 -20.18
CA GLY A 498 -13.24 -8.51 -21.64
C GLY A 498 -14.38 -7.80 -22.39
N GLN A 499 -15.16 -8.56 -23.14
CA GLN A 499 -16.36 -8.11 -23.83
C GLN A 499 -17.64 -8.80 -23.32
N ALA A 500 -18.74 -8.06 -23.37
CA ALA A 500 -20.09 -8.51 -23.05
C ALA A 500 -20.93 -8.69 -24.33
N PHE A 501 -21.95 -9.56 -24.25
CA PHE A 501 -23.04 -9.55 -25.21
C PHE A 501 -23.80 -8.23 -25.14
N ARG A 502 -24.11 -7.65 -26.29
CA ARG A 502 -24.95 -6.45 -26.40
C ARG A 502 -26.19 -6.78 -27.25
N PHE A 503 -27.34 -6.62 -26.63
CA PHE A 503 -28.66 -6.86 -27.17
C PHE A 503 -29.38 -5.54 -27.42
N ASP A 504 -30.07 -5.42 -28.55
CA ASP A 504 -30.81 -4.20 -28.93
C ASP A 504 -32.14 -4.01 -28.17
N GLY A 505 -32.70 -5.09 -27.63
CA GLY A 505 -33.98 -5.09 -26.92
C GLY A 505 -35.20 -5.36 -27.79
N ASP A 506 -35.01 -5.84 -29.01
CA ASP A 506 -36.10 -6.18 -29.94
C ASP A 506 -36.17 -7.71 -30.19
N ASP A 507 -35.17 -8.29 -30.86
CA ASP A 507 -35.18 -9.72 -31.24
C ASP A 507 -33.84 -10.45 -31.03
N ASP A 508 -32.89 -9.81 -30.34
CA ASP A 508 -31.59 -10.39 -30.03
C ASP A 508 -31.65 -11.46 -28.93
N PHE A 509 -30.93 -12.56 -29.13
CA PHE A 509 -30.77 -13.61 -28.13
C PHE A 509 -29.55 -14.49 -28.40
N VAL A 510 -29.11 -15.24 -27.38
CA VAL A 510 -28.18 -16.36 -27.53
C VAL A 510 -28.89 -17.63 -27.06
N VAL A 511 -28.85 -18.68 -27.88
CA VAL A 511 -29.48 -19.98 -27.59
C VAL A 511 -28.43 -21.06 -27.41
N ILE A 512 -28.60 -21.89 -26.38
CA ILE A 512 -27.79 -23.08 -26.11
C ILE A 512 -28.72 -24.30 -26.17
N GLU A 513 -28.76 -24.99 -27.31
CA GLU A 513 -29.76 -26.03 -27.61
C GLU A 513 -29.55 -27.33 -26.82
N ASP A 514 -28.30 -27.81 -26.75
CA ASP A 514 -27.96 -29.14 -26.22
C ASP A 514 -27.43 -29.08 -24.77
N PHE A 515 -28.08 -28.31 -23.89
CA PHE A 515 -27.64 -28.18 -22.51
C PHE A 515 -28.17 -29.30 -21.58
N ASP A 516 -27.27 -30.04 -20.92
CA ASP A 516 -27.66 -31.03 -19.90
C ASP A 516 -28.08 -30.36 -18.58
N ALA A 517 -29.39 -30.18 -18.42
CA ALA A 517 -29.98 -29.61 -17.20
C ALA A 517 -30.33 -30.65 -16.13
N SER A 518 -29.90 -31.91 -16.25
CA SER A 518 -30.31 -32.98 -15.32
C SER A 518 -29.90 -32.69 -13.87
N GLY A 519 -28.74 -32.06 -13.66
CA GLY A 519 -28.26 -31.60 -12.34
C GLY A 519 -28.96 -30.36 -11.79
N LEU A 520 -29.57 -29.53 -12.65
CA LEU A 520 -30.07 -28.21 -12.26
C LEU A 520 -31.47 -28.20 -11.64
N ARG A 521 -32.10 -29.37 -11.44
CA ARG A 521 -33.42 -29.45 -10.79
C ARG A 521 -33.34 -29.38 -9.26
N GLY A 522 -32.19 -29.75 -8.69
CA GLY A 522 -31.93 -29.63 -7.26
C GLY A 522 -31.36 -28.27 -6.92
N ASP A 523 -30.28 -28.29 -6.15
CA ASP A 523 -29.52 -27.08 -5.81
C ASP A 523 -28.88 -26.50 -7.07
N MET A 524 -28.87 -25.18 -7.20
CA MET A 524 -28.23 -24.50 -8.32
C MET A 524 -27.99 -23.03 -8.00
N THR A 525 -27.09 -22.43 -8.78
CA THR A 525 -26.91 -20.97 -8.82
C THR A 525 -26.76 -20.53 -10.26
N VAL A 526 -27.41 -19.45 -10.63
CA VAL A 526 -27.10 -18.71 -11.86
C VAL A 526 -26.72 -17.29 -11.48
N HIS A 527 -25.64 -16.79 -12.05
CA HIS A 527 -25.24 -15.40 -11.90
C HIS A 527 -24.70 -14.83 -13.21
N LEU A 528 -24.73 -13.51 -13.30
CA LEU A 528 -24.26 -12.73 -14.44
C LEU A 528 -24.08 -11.27 -14.05
N TRP A 529 -23.42 -10.52 -14.92
CA TRP A 529 -23.40 -9.07 -14.87
C TRP A 529 -24.31 -8.53 -15.95
N ALA A 530 -25.13 -7.53 -15.62
CA ALA A 530 -26.00 -6.91 -16.62
C ALA A 530 -26.15 -5.42 -16.42
N LYS A 531 -26.35 -4.73 -17.54
CA LYS A 531 -26.68 -3.31 -17.63
C LYS A 531 -27.80 -3.11 -18.62
N ARG A 532 -28.92 -2.55 -18.17
CA ARG A 532 -30.04 -2.21 -19.06
C ARG A 532 -29.75 -0.94 -19.86
N ALA A 533 -30.07 -0.96 -21.15
CA ALA A 533 -30.02 0.24 -22.00
C ALA A 533 -31.21 1.17 -21.72
N THR A 534 -32.37 0.62 -21.36
CA THR A 534 -33.57 1.38 -21.00
C THR A 534 -34.32 0.66 -19.88
N LEU A 535 -34.78 1.44 -18.90
CA LEU A 535 -35.62 0.96 -17.81
C LEU A 535 -37.08 0.92 -18.24
N GLY A 536 -37.84 0.01 -17.62
CA GLY A 536 -39.25 -0.20 -17.90
C GLY A 536 -39.53 -1.41 -18.79
N GLY A 537 -40.63 -2.11 -18.52
CA GLY A 537 -41.05 -3.33 -19.19
C GLY A 537 -40.29 -4.60 -18.74
N PRO A 538 -40.93 -5.78 -18.80
CA PRO A 538 -40.30 -7.05 -18.43
C PRO A 538 -39.22 -7.46 -19.44
N ALA A 539 -38.09 -7.96 -18.94
CA ALA A 539 -36.94 -8.34 -19.75
C ALA A 539 -36.22 -9.56 -19.16
N VAL A 540 -35.95 -10.58 -19.95
CA VAL A 540 -35.29 -11.82 -19.49
C VAL A 540 -33.78 -11.73 -19.70
N MET A 541 -33.00 -11.90 -18.63
CA MET A 541 -31.54 -11.96 -18.74
C MET A 541 -31.08 -13.35 -19.14
N VAL A 542 -31.55 -14.38 -18.42
CA VAL A 542 -31.24 -15.78 -18.73
C VAL A 542 -32.35 -16.70 -18.23
N VAL A 543 -32.65 -17.74 -19.00
CA VAL A 543 -33.68 -18.73 -18.68
C VAL A 543 -33.30 -20.11 -19.18
N LYS A 544 -33.62 -21.13 -18.38
CA LYS A 544 -33.65 -22.52 -18.81
C LYS A 544 -35.06 -23.07 -18.74
N GLY A 545 -35.66 -23.22 -19.91
CA GLY A 545 -37.08 -23.53 -20.07
C GLY A 545 -37.80 -22.40 -20.78
N ALA A 546 -39.12 -22.35 -20.59
CA ALA A 546 -40.07 -21.51 -21.30
C ALA A 546 -40.27 -21.89 -22.79
N GLY A 547 -41.52 -22.19 -23.09
CA GLY A 547 -42.03 -22.67 -24.36
C GLY A 547 -43.48 -23.06 -24.09
N VAL A 548 -44.40 -22.84 -25.01
CA VAL A 548 -45.76 -23.34 -24.85
C VAL A 548 -45.93 -24.53 -25.78
N VAL A 549 -46.10 -25.71 -25.20
CA VAL A 549 -46.51 -26.89 -25.93
C VAL A 549 -48.01 -27.05 -25.73
N ALA A 550 -48.78 -26.89 -26.80
CA ALA A 550 -50.23 -27.12 -26.81
C ALA A 550 -51.04 -26.32 -25.76
N ASN A 551 -50.74 -25.03 -25.59
CA ASN A 551 -51.41 -24.10 -24.65
C ASN A 551 -51.23 -24.44 -23.16
N ILE A 552 -50.13 -25.13 -22.81
CA ILE A 552 -49.70 -25.37 -21.43
C ILE A 552 -48.32 -24.72 -21.27
N ASP A 553 -48.13 -23.96 -20.20
CA ASP A 553 -46.82 -23.44 -19.78
C ASP A 553 -45.90 -24.64 -19.52
N VAL A 554 -44.87 -24.79 -20.34
CA VAL A 554 -43.84 -25.82 -20.15
C VAL A 554 -43.01 -25.39 -18.94
N PRO A 555 -42.56 -26.34 -18.09
CA PRO A 555 -41.77 -25.99 -16.92
C PRO A 555 -40.50 -25.21 -17.23
N THR A 556 -40.05 -24.47 -16.22
CA THR A 556 -38.83 -23.67 -16.20
C THR A 556 -37.96 -24.14 -15.04
N THR A 557 -36.69 -24.45 -15.30
CA THR A 557 -35.75 -24.90 -14.25
C THR A 557 -35.18 -23.75 -13.46
N PHE A 558 -34.86 -22.66 -14.16
CA PHE A 558 -34.57 -21.36 -13.55
C PHE A 558 -34.84 -20.23 -14.56
N VAL A 559 -35.10 -19.04 -14.05
CA VAL A 559 -35.09 -17.79 -14.81
C VAL A 559 -34.55 -16.68 -13.90
N LEU A 560 -33.81 -15.75 -14.50
CA LEU A 560 -33.44 -14.47 -13.90
C LEU A 560 -33.89 -13.37 -14.86
N LYS A 561 -34.79 -12.48 -14.40
CA LYS A 561 -35.46 -11.48 -15.25
C LYS A 561 -35.85 -10.22 -14.48
N PHE A 562 -36.23 -9.19 -15.23
CA PHE A 562 -36.97 -8.04 -14.73
C PHE A 562 -38.48 -8.25 -14.96
N GLY A 563 -39.29 -8.02 -13.93
CA GLY A 563 -40.75 -8.19 -13.96
C GLY A 563 -41.52 -6.89 -13.71
N SER A 564 -42.76 -6.86 -14.20
CA SER A 564 -43.69 -5.70 -14.11
C SER A 564 -44.38 -5.51 -12.76
N GLU A 565 -44.18 -6.38 -11.77
CA GLU A 565 -44.92 -6.31 -10.51
C GLU A 565 -44.07 -6.58 -9.24
N ARG A 566 -44.43 -5.90 -8.15
CA ARG A 566 -44.75 -6.55 -6.85
C ARG A 566 -46.27 -6.49 -6.56
N SER A 567 -47.03 -5.81 -7.44
CA SER A 567 -48.49 -5.64 -7.52
C SER A 567 -48.87 -5.10 -8.92
N PRO A 568 -50.15 -5.15 -9.34
CA PRO A 568 -50.57 -4.81 -10.71
C PRO A 568 -50.33 -3.35 -11.09
N GLY A 569 -49.63 -3.13 -12.22
CA GLY A 569 -49.40 -1.81 -12.83
C GLY A 569 -48.01 -1.19 -12.59
N GLY A 570 -47.02 -1.98 -12.15
CA GLY A 570 -45.63 -1.51 -11.95
C GLY A 570 -44.82 -1.36 -13.24
N ASP A 571 -43.71 -0.64 -13.15
CA ASP A 571 -42.97 -0.15 -14.32
C ASP A 571 -42.12 -1.21 -15.05
N GLY A 572 -41.89 -2.42 -14.51
CA GLY A 572 -41.05 -3.45 -15.19
C GLY A 572 -39.60 -3.55 -14.70
N ASN A 573 -39.31 -3.17 -13.46
CA ASN A 573 -37.94 -3.01 -12.96
C ASN A 573 -37.60 -3.88 -11.75
N TYR A 574 -38.49 -4.78 -11.33
CA TYR A 574 -38.24 -5.64 -10.17
C TYR A 574 -37.40 -6.84 -10.58
N LEU A 575 -36.32 -7.11 -9.84
CA LEU A 575 -35.49 -8.30 -10.04
C LEU A 575 -36.26 -9.55 -9.62
N TRP A 576 -36.41 -10.51 -10.53
CA TRP A 576 -37.11 -11.77 -10.29
C TRP A 576 -36.15 -12.93 -10.57
N GLY A 577 -36.15 -13.91 -9.66
CA GLY A 577 -35.51 -15.20 -9.89
C GLY A 577 -36.40 -16.32 -9.39
N GLY A 578 -36.41 -17.44 -10.08
CA GLY A 578 -37.35 -18.49 -9.76
C GLY A 578 -37.41 -19.60 -10.79
N PHE A 579 -38.47 -20.39 -10.74
CA PHE A 579 -38.68 -21.56 -11.57
C PHE A 579 -40.19 -21.85 -11.71
N GLU A 580 -40.54 -22.82 -12.55
CA GLU A 580 -41.93 -23.28 -12.70
C GLU A 580 -42.02 -24.80 -12.47
N HIS A 581 -43.10 -25.24 -11.85
CA HIS A 581 -43.37 -26.66 -11.63
C HIS A 581 -43.81 -27.36 -12.93
N SER A 582 -43.83 -28.70 -12.93
CA SER A 582 -44.29 -29.50 -14.09
C SER A 582 -45.74 -29.27 -14.52
N ASN A 583 -46.55 -28.64 -13.67
CA ASN A 583 -47.94 -28.28 -13.93
C ASN A 583 -48.09 -26.83 -14.47
N GLY A 584 -46.97 -26.11 -14.69
CA GLY A 584 -46.94 -24.75 -15.19
C GLY A 584 -47.19 -23.67 -14.12
N SER A 585 -47.20 -24.01 -12.81
CA SER A 585 -47.35 -22.98 -11.78
C SER A 585 -46.02 -22.33 -11.41
N ASP A 586 -46.02 -21.00 -11.37
CA ASP A 586 -44.87 -20.14 -11.10
C ASP A 586 -44.42 -20.15 -9.63
N VAL A 587 -43.09 -20.14 -9.45
CA VAL A 587 -42.42 -19.89 -8.17
C VAL A 587 -41.37 -18.82 -8.38
N PHE A 588 -41.71 -17.56 -8.08
CA PHE A 588 -40.81 -16.42 -8.21
C PHE A 588 -40.51 -15.78 -6.87
N LEU A 589 -39.22 -15.63 -6.58
CA LEU A 589 -38.71 -14.73 -5.58
C LEU A 589 -38.58 -13.34 -6.22
N VAL A 590 -39.16 -12.33 -5.57
CA VAL A 590 -39.15 -10.94 -6.05
C VAL A 590 -38.25 -10.10 -5.14
N GLY A 591 -37.21 -9.55 -5.75
CA GLY A 591 -36.24 -8.66 -5.13
C GLY A 591 -36.64 -7.17 -5.23
N PRO A 592 -35.68 -6.27 -5.01
CA PRO A 592 -35.90 -4.83 -5.10
C PRO A 592 -36.14 -4.38 -6.56
N GLU A 593 -36.63 -3.16 -6.68
CA GLU A 593 -36.67 -2.44 -7.95
C GLU A 593 -35.27 -1.88 -8.28
N ILE A 594 -34.79 -2.12 -9.50
CA ILE A 594 -33.55 -1.53 -10.00
C ILE A 594 -33.90 -0.27 -10.79
N THR A 595 -33.42 0.87 -10.32
CA THR A 595 -33.87 2.20 -10.78
C THR A 595 -32.81 2.99 -11.53
N ASP A 596 -31.63 2.40 -11.73
CA ASP A 596 -30.54 3.00 -12.48
C ASP A 596 -30.12 2.10 -13.67
N SER A 597 -29.26 2.66 -14.52
CA SER A 597 -28.75 1.98 -15.73
C SER A 597 -27.25 1.68 -15.61
N LEU A 598 -26.78 1.42 -14.39
CA LEU A 598 -25.42 0.97 -14.14
C LEU A 598 -25.32 -0.54 -14.42
N VAL A 599 -24.08 -1.03 -14.42
CA VAL A 599 -23.81 -2.46 -14.43
C VAL A 599 -23.97 -2.98 -13.02
N HIS A 600 -24.69 -4.08 -12.86
CA HIS A 600 -24.85 -4.78 -11.58
C HIS A 600 -24.54 -6.26 -11.74
N HIS A 601 -24.12 -6.87 -10.63
CA HIS A 601 -24.08 -8.33 -10.50
C HIS A 601 -25.43 -8.83 -10.02
N TYR A 602 -26.00 -9.81 -10.72
CA TYR A 602 -27.26 -10.45 -10.34
C TYR A 602 -27.05 -11.94 -10.15
N ALA A 603 -27.57 -12.49 -9.06
CA ALA A 603 -27.56 -13.93 -8.84
C ALA A 603 -28.88 -14.45 -8.27
N TYR A 604 -29.22 -15.67 -8.64
CA TYR A 604 -30.28 -16.47 -8.04
C TYR A 604 -29.71 -17.82 -7.61
N ALA A 605 -29.84 -18.12 -6.31
CA ALA A 605 -29.39 -19.37 -5.73
C ALA A 605 -30.56 -20.14 -5.11
N ARG A 606 -30.58 -21.45 -5.33
CA ARG A 606 -31.54 -22.39 -4.74
C ARG A 606 -30.80 -23.50 -4.00
N ALA A 607 -31.09 -23.65 -2.71
CA ALA A 607 -30.55 -24.67 -1.82
C ALA A 607 -31.72 -25.45 -1.17
N GLY A 608 -32.10 -26.58 -1.75
CA GLY A 608 -33.31 -27.31 -1.41
C GLY A 608 -34.54 -26.41 -1.57
N ASN A 609 -35.22 -26.14 -0.46
CA ASN A 609 -36.38 -25.25 -0.41
C ASN A 609 -36.01 -23.78 -0.18
N SER A 610 -34.73 -23.44 0.07
CA SER A 610 -34.30 -22.06 0.34
C SER A 610 -33.88 -21.38 -0.96
N HIS A 611 -34.42 -20.18 -1.20
CA HIS A 611 -34.16 -19.40 -2.40
C HIS A 611 -33.66 -18.02 -2.02
N LYS A 612 -32.67 -17.53 -2.77
CA LYS A 612 -32.05 -16.23 -2.51
C LYS A 612 -31.80 -15.49 -3.82
N LEU A 613 -32.02 -14.18 -3.78
CA LEU A 613 -31.60 -13.23 -4.80
C LEU A 613 -30.48 -12.36 -4.27
N TYR A 614 -29.52 -12.07 -5.14
CA TYR A 614 -28.40 -11.20 -4.84
C TYR A 614 -28.31 -10.09 -5.88
N VAL A 615 -27.94 -8.90 -5.38
CA VAL A 615 -27.51 -7.76 -6.19
C VAL A 615 -26.20 -7.28 -5.63
N ASP A 616 -25.18 -7.15 -6.47
CA ASP A 616 -23.87 -6.62 -6.10
C ASP A 616 -23.26 -7.34 -4.89
N GLY A 617 -23.28 -8.68 -4.91
CA GLY A 617 -22.78 -9.53 -3.84
C GLY A 617 -23.68 -9.64 -2.59
N VAL A 618 -24.71 -8.80 -2.46
CA VAL A 618 -25.55 -8.73 -1.25
C VAL A 618 -26.87 -9.49 -1.45
N ASN A 619 -27.28 -10.28 -0.45
CA ASN A 619 -28.60 -10.91 -0.42
C ASN A 619 -29.70 -9.85 -0.28
N VAL A 620 -30.53 -9.69 -1.30
CA VAL A 620 -31.60 -8.68 -1.35
C VAL A 620 -33.00 -9.26 -1.15
N ALA A 621 -33.16 -10.57 -1.30
CA ALA A 621 -34.40 -11.27 -1.01
C ALA A 621 -34.12 -12.74 -0.69
N SER A 622 -34.91 -13.31 0.22
CA SER A 622 -34.88 -14.72 0.56
C SER A 622 -36.26 -15.22 0.89
N ASP A 623 -36.60 -16.44 0.46
CA ASP A 623 -37.85 -17.10 0.83
C ASP A 623 -37.68 -18.63 0.77
N SER A 624 -38.73 -19.36 1.18
CA SER A 624 -38.79 -20.81 1.17
C SER A 624 -39.95 -21.31 0.31
N PHE A 625 -39.63 -22.11 -0.71
CA PHE A 625 -40.62 -22.71 -1.60
C PHE A 625 -40.49 -24.24 -1.59
N VAL A 626 -41.61 -24.93 -1.74
CA VAL A 626 -41.66 -26.40 -1.69
C VAL A 626 -41.86 -26.96 -3.10
N GLY A 627 -41.16 -28.07 -3.37
CA GLY A 627 -41.28 -28.79 -4.63
C GLY A 627 -40.19 -28.42 -5.62
N LEU A 628 -39.93 -29.32 -6.57
CA LEU A 628 -38.87 -29.15 -7.54
C LEU A 628 -39.38 -28.46 -8.81
N PRO A 629 -38.49 -27.80 -9.57
CA PRO A 629 -38.78 -27.40 -10.92
C PRO A 629 -39.22 -28.56 -11.78
N GLY A 630 -40.10 -28.29 -12.74
CA GLY A 630 -40.44 -29.29 -13.74
C GLY A 630 -39.26 -29.62 -14.65
N SER A 631 -39.39 -30.72 -15.37
CA SER A 631 -38.32 -31.21 -16.25
C SER A 631 -38.23 -30.35 -17.51
N THR A 632 -37.06 -29.75 -17.74
CA THR A 632 -36.74 -28.99 -18.97
C THR A 632 -35.85 -29.78 -19.93
N SER A 633 -35.84 -31.11 -19.81
CA SER A 633 -35.06 -31.97 -20.70
C SER A 633 -35.42 -31.71 -22.17
N GLY A 634 -34.40 -31.49 -23.00
CA GLY A 634 -34.55 -31.15 -24.42
C GLY A 634 -34.96 -29.69 -24.71
N LEU A 635 -34.99 -28.82 -23.70
CA LEU A 635 -35.19 -27.37 -23.90
C LEU A 635 -33.88 -26.62 -23.79
N ALA A 636 -33.72 -25.54 -24.56
CA ALA A 636 -32.53 -24.71 -24.57
C ALA A 636 -32.37 -23.85 -23.30
N ILE A 637 -31.14 -23.37 -23.06
CA ILE A 637 -30.91 -22.12 -22.32
C ILE A 637 -31.03 -20.97 -23.32
N VAL A 638 -31.65 -19.87 -22.91
CA VAL A 638 -31.69 -18.62 -23.68
C VAL A 638 -31.16 -17.49 -22.82
N ILE A 639 -30.23 -16.72 -23.39
CA ILE A 639 -29.69 -15.47 -22.81
C ILE A 639 -30.24 -14.30 -23.63
N GLY A 640 -30.69 -13.25 -22.94
CA GLY A 640 -31.19 -12.01 -23.53
C GLY A 640 -32.64 -12.05 -24.02
N SER A 641 -33.36 -13.17 -23.88
CA SER A 641 -34.78 -13.25 -24.24
C SER A 641 -35.50 -14.40 -23.55
N GLY A 642 -36.83 -14.30 -23.45
CA GLY A 642 -37.73 -15.32 -22.92
C GLY A 642 -38.41 -16.11 -24.05
N PRO A 643 -38.14 -17.40 -24.24
CA PRO A 643 -38.84 -18.20 -25.24
C PRO A 643 -40.32 -18.38 -24.84
N THR A 644 -41.24 -17.78 -25.61
CA THR A 644 -42.69 -17.85 -25.42
C THR A 644 -43.35 -18.35 -26.70
N HIS A 645 -44.15 -19.42 -26.62
CA HIS A 645 -44.95 -19.93 -27.75
C HIS A 645 -44.19 -20.20 -29.08
N GLY A 646 -42.95 -20.69 -29.03
CA GLY A 646 -42.15 -20.89 -30.25
C GLY A 646 -41.71 -19.58 -30.92
N SER A 647 -41.75 -18.48 -30.16
CA SER A 647 -41.18 -17.17 -30.47
C SER A 647 -40.34 -16.70 -29.28
N PHE A 648 -39.55 -15.65 -29.47
CA PHE A 648 -38.80 -14.99 -28.40
C PHE A 648 -39.58 -13.74 -27.97
N GLY A 649 -39.71 -13.53 -26.66
CA GLY A 649 -40.46 -12.43 -26.06
C GLY A 649 -39.79 -11.93 -24.78
N GLN A 650 -40.17 -10.74 -24.31
CA GLN A 650 -39.48 -10.04 -23.20
C GLN A 650 -37.97 -9.85 -23.49
N PRO A 651 -37.61 -9.30 -24.66
CA PRO A 651 -36.23 -9.10 -25.05
C PRO A 651 -35.50 -8.20 -24.04
N PHE A 652 -34.24 -8.52 -23.79
CA PHE A 652 -33.36 -7.70 -22.97
C PHE A 652 -32.66 -6.67 -23.85
N GLY A 653 -32.86 -5.39 -23.57
CA GLY A 653 -32.08 -4.31 -24.20
C GLY A 653 -30.95 -3.88 -23.28
N GLY A 654 -29.70 -4.10 -23.68
CA GLY A 654 -28.55 -3.78 -22.82
C GLY A 654 -27.33 -4.69 -23.04
N MET A 655 -26.52 -4.81 -21.99
CA MET A 655 -25.34 -5.67 -21.95
C MET A 655 -25.52 -6.78 -20.91
N ILE A 656 -25.10 -7.99 -21.24
CA ILE A 656 -25.00 -9.13 -20.32
C ILE A 656 -23.60 -9.73 -20.48
N ASP A 657 -22.94 -10.01 -19.37
CA ASP A 657 -21.56 -10.46 -19.30
C ASP A 657 -21.44 -11.59 -18.25
N GLU A 658 -20.46 -12.48 -18.43
CA GLU A 658 -20.08 -13.50 -17.44
C GLU A 658 -21.24 -14.40 -16.98
N VAL A 659 -22.06 -14.90 -17.92
CA VAL A 659 -23.16 -15.81 -17.57
C VAL A 659 -22.59 -17.15 -17.11
N GLN A 660 -22.77 -17.47 -15.83
CA GLN A 660 -22.28 -18.70 -15.24
C GLN A 660 -23.38 -19.45 -14.49
N ILE A 661 -23.36 -20.78 -14.61
CA ILE A 661 -24.34 -21.65 -13.96
C ILE A 661 -23.63 -22.72 -13.15
N PHE A 662 -24.09 -22.93 -11.92
CA PHE A 662 -23.60 -23.93 -10.99
C PHE A 662 -24.68 -24.96 -10.67
N ASP A 663 -24.31 -26.24 -10.54
CA ASP A 663 -25.16 -27.35 -10.10
C ASP A 663 -25.26 -27.47 -8.57
N ARG A 664 -24.91 -26.39 -7.87
CA ARG A 664 -25.04 -26.24 -6.42
C ARG A 664 -25.44 -24.81 -6.06
N ALA A 665 -25.93 -24.65 -4.84
CA ALA A 665 -26.06 -23.35 -4.24
C ALA A 665 -24.68 -22.79 -3.86
N LEU A 666 -24.31 -21.64 -4.40
CA LEU A 666 -23.20 -20.85 -3.90
C LEU A 666 -23.59 -20.23 -2.56
N THR A 667 -22.62 -20.14 -1.66
CA THR A 667 -22.77 -19.46 -0.38
C THR A 667 -22.77 -17.94 -0.56
N GLU A 668 -23.23 -17.20 0.44
CA GLU A 668 -23.20 -15.72 0.40
C GLU A 668 -21.76 -15.20 0.24
N ALA A 669 -20.79 -15.83 0.90
CA ALA A 669 -19.38 -15.47 0.78
C ALA A 669 -18.82 -15.71 -0.64
N GLU A 670 -19.21 -16.82 -1.31
CA GLU A 670 -18.79 -17.09 -2.69
C GLU A 670 -19.42 -16.11 -3.68
N ILE A 671 -20.68 -15.70 -3.46
CA ILE A 671 -21.35 -14.67 -4.27
C ILE A 671 -20.71 -13.30 -4.08
N GLU A 672 -20.39 -12.94 -2.83
CA GLU A 672 -19.65 -11.71 -2.51
C GLU A 672 -18.27 -11.74 -3.18
N GLU A 673 -17.55 -12.85 -3.11
CA GLU A 673 -16.24 -13.00 -3.74
C GLU A 673 -16.28 -12.84 -5.26
N ILE A 674 -17.30 -13.40 -5.93
CA ILE A 674 -17.54 -13.18 -7.36
C ILE A 674 -17.77 -11.69 -7.65
N PHE A 675 -18.62 -11.02 -6.88
CA PHE A 675 -18.87 -9.59 -7.03
C PHE A 675 -17.57 -8.78 -6.84
N MET A 676 -16.76 -9.15 -5.85
CA MET A 676 -15.49 -8.48 -5.58
C MET A 676 -14.39 -8.79 -6.60
N ALA A 677 -14.53 -9.84 -7.41
CA ALA A 677 -13.63 -10.12 -8.53
C ALA A 677 -13.75 -9.14 -9.69
N ALA A 678 -14.88 -8.44 -9.77
CA ALA A 678 -15.22 -7.54 -10.86
C ALA A 678 -14.89 -6.08 -10.61
N ASN A 679 -14.14 -5.76 -9.55
CA ASN A 679 -13.53 -4.44 -9.46
C ASN A 679 -12.41 -4.36 -10.53
N PRO A 680 -12.64 -3.76 -11.71
CA PRO A 680 -11.77 -3.98 -12.88
C PRO A 680 -10.41 -3.30 -12.70
N ASP A 681 -10.32 -2.31 -11.82
CA ASP A 681 -9.08 -1.63 -11.44
C ASP A 681 -8.43 -2.25 -10.18
N GLY A 682 -9.11 -3.17 -9.50
CA GLY A 682 -8.68 -3.80 -8.26
C GLY A 682 -8.59 -2.85 -7.06
N ARG A 683 -9.05 -1.59 -7.14
CA ARG A 683 -8.77 -0.56 -6.12
C ARG A 683 -9.82 -0.49 -5.02
N TYR A 684 -9.37 -0.59 -3.78
CA TYR A 684 -10.14 -0.51 -2.55
C TYR A 684 -9.63 0.65 -1.69
N ARG A 685 -10.50 1.23 -0.87
CA ARG A 685 -10.11 2.27 0.09
C ARG A 685 -10.22 1.73 1.51
N VAL A 686 -9.15 1.81 2.28
CA VAL A 686 -9.18 1.64 3.73
C VAL A 686 -9.21 3.04 4.35
N THR A 687 -10.09 3.26 5.31
CA THR A 687 -10.17 4.50 6.08
C THR A 687 -9.90 4.21 7.55
N VAL A 688 -9.18 5.11 8.20
CA VAL A 688 -8.92 5.08 9.63
C VAL A 688 -9.35 6.40 10.24
N ALA A 689 -10.06 6.33 11.36
CA ALA A 689 -10.28 7.47 12.24
C ALA A 689 -9.43 7.30 13.50
N ALA A 690 -8.81 8.39 13.93
CA ALA A 690 -7.99 8.41 15.12
C ALA A 690 -8.33 9.61 15.99
N LYS A 691 -8.36 9.38 17.30
CA LYS A 691 -8.72 10.39 18.28
C LYS A 691 -7.68 10.47 19.39
N TYR A 692 -7.33 11.71 19.76
CA TYR A 692 -6.47 12.00 20.90
C TYR A 692 -6.76 13.40 21.45
N LYS A 693 -6.84 13.51 22.78
CA LYS A 693 -7.16 14.75 23.51
C LYS A 693 -8.36 15.52 22.94
N GLY A 694 -9.41 14.79 22.57
CA GLY A 694 -10.67 15.36 22.07
C GLY A 694 -10.67 15.78 20.60
N VAL A 695 -9.54 15.66 19.89
CA VAL A 695 -9.44 15.94 18.45
C VAL A 695 -9.46 14.63 17.67
N GLU A 696 -10.28 14.58 16.62
CA GLU A 696 -10.36 13.46 15.67
C GLU A 696 -9.76 13.85 14.32
N ARG A 697 -9.07 12.90 13.70
CA ARG A 697 -8.53 12.99 12.33
C ARG A 697 -8.79 11.69 11.59
N THR A 698 -8.98 11.80 10.29
CA THR A 698 -9.13 10.64 9.40
C THR A 698 -8.01 10.59 8.38
N ALA A 699 -7.61 9.38 7.99
CA ALA A 699 -6.76 9.13 6.85
C ALA A 699 -7.34 7.97 6.03
N SER A 700 -7.01 7.94 4.75
CA SER A 700 -7.37 6.82 3.88
C SER A 700 -6.17 6.37 3.07
N VAL A 701 -6.13 5.07 2.75
CA VAL A 701 -5.12 4.45 1.91
C VAL A 701 -5.79 3.56 0.87
N GLU A 702 -5.17 3.46 -0.30
CA GLU A 702 -5.64 2.59 -1.37
C GLU A 702 -5.02 1.19 -1.25
N VAL A 703 -5.82 0.15 -1.44
CA VAL A 703 -5.39 -1.25 -1.54
C VAL A 703 -5.78 -1.73 -2.92
N VAL A 704 -4.83 -2.19 -3.72
CA VAL A 704 -5.08 -2.77 -5.04
C VAL A 704 -5.04 -4.29 -4.90
N ILE A 705 -6.10 -5.01 -5.25
CA ILE A 705 -6.11 -6.47 -5.33
C ILE A 705 -5.92 -6.88 -6.79
N GLN A 706 -4.83 -7.59 -7.09
CA GLN A 706 -4.57 -8.20 -8.38
C GLN A 706 -5.23 -9.60 -8.43
N ASN A 707 -5.85 -9.91 -9.56
CA ASN A 707 -6.47 -11.21 -9.85
C ASN A 707 -5.42 -12.25 -10.26
#